data_AF-A0AAD4H1U7-F1
#
_entry.id   AF-A0AAD4H1U7-F1
#
_cell.length_a   1.000
_cell.length_b   1.000
_cell.length_c   1.000
_cell.angle_alpha   90.00
_cell.angle_beta   90.00
_cell.angle_gamma   90.00
#
_symmetry.space_group_name_H-M   'P 1'
#
loop_
_entity.id
_entity.type
_entity.pdbx_description
1 polymer ?
#
loop_
_entity_poly.entity_id
_entity_poly.type
_entity_poly.pdbx_seq_one_letter_code
_entity_poly.pdbx_strand_id
1 'polypeptide(L)'
;LKSIPEDRIEQELEVILNGVLHHQTTPPIELKNIEAYQKRELGPFFKRTLPCGETVADTEQVMLGLELDKQAKASDGKTTLRSIVEGDIGKLVPSVVAMVAPSGSGKTATVIDLATKHFVIYCVCSTPCATISPDFNDPNFITLVTDVERVYMTVVEEKQGNQFSVDVKVKAYARERVQREFLARQLFLRLLLNHIPNLEPRQFVHEQTRNGGISTIGTLTYKLKDYDTSTSEYMLKATQAKLHSHLKSRRLGLVIAVDEAQMTENDILAGKLISPTALMEYKDNTDAILDDKNQVQLQYRRGFLTPFSATLSGMGATLVILGTALSPQNAEHVYSALDKSINFIRITSFPYFDAGDVNMMVSDLVNLSDCEIPPAKRRKLSGRARFSLGIVKRLLISNQTQISKQATLDSAVDDTIENVKNGLRKGVRTIIGRDITGEASRLLSRMVLAYHLRDAKISFSSQQQSDFVDKALCRLRQHPDGVHLIMDEPIVVDAVEEELKASGKDPAFTEYLDELYQIVTNFGVASTSKGDALEPLVRRSLQRFNGFRLVDLPFLQGITLPKWCDDLKLQIDGINTANEFEYTASGIASDLVFLTEHPPNKMLIAKFGTRPDGVWFFSDKRYAGSLAINLYSSNISQEFHKENETSSDIRACFLKADGE
;
A
#
# COMPACT_ATOMS: atom_id res chain seq x y z
N LEU A 1 30.88 29.60 14.39
CA LEU A 1 29.75 29.83 13.47
C LEU A 1 29.51 31.34 13.39
N LYS A 2 29.13 31.86 12.23
CA LYS A 2 28.78 33.26 11.99
C LYS A 2 27.42 33.56 12.62
N SER A 3 27.34 34.67 13.34
CA SER A 3 26.11 35.18 13.92
C SER A 3 25.74 36.48 13.20
N ILE A 4 24.55 36.51 12.58
CA ILE A 4 24.09 37.66 11.81
C ILE A 4 22.84 38.24 12.49
N PRO A 5 22.83 39.54 12.82
CA PRO A 5 21.65 40.23 13.34
C PRO A 5 20.45 40.14 12.38
N GLU A 6 19.23 40.06 12.95
CA GLU A 6 18.00 39.85 12.18
C GLU A 6 17.77 40.91 11.09
N ASP A 7 18.12 42.17 11.35
CA ASP A 7 17.99 43.30 10.41
C ASP A 7 18.92 43.21 9.18
N ARG A 8 19.96 42.36 9.23
CA ARG A 8 20.93 42.15 8.14
C ARG A 8 20.73 40.85 7.37
N ILE A 9 19.76 40.03 7.76
CA ILE A 9 19.55 38.69 7.19
C ILE A 9 19.30 38.72 5.68
N GLU A 10 18.47 39.65 5.19
CA GLU A 10 18.19 39.73 3.75
C GLU A 10 19.43 40.09 2.94
N GLN A 11 20.31 40.96 3.46
CA GLN A 11 21.57 41.29 2.77
C GLN A 11 22.47 40.07 2.69
N GLU A 12 22.58 39.30 3.78
CA GLU A 12 23.40 38.08 3.80
C GLU A 12 22.81 36.98 2.88
N LEU A 13 21.49 36.85 2.83
CA LEU A 13 20.83 35.92 1.90
C LEU A 13 21.14 36.26 0.44
N GLU A 14 21.13 37.54 0.07
CA GLU A 14 21.53 37.98 -1.27
C GLU A 14 23.02 37.69 -1.53
N VAL A 15 23.91 37.84 -0.54
CA VAL A 15 25.34 37.44 -0.69
C VAL A 15 25.47 35.93 -0.96
N ILE A 16 24.73 35.09 -0.23
CA ILE A 16 24.73 33.64 -0.42
C ILE A 16 24.26 33.28 -1.83
N LEU A 17 23.12 33.85 -2.26
CA LEU A 17 22.53 33.63 -3.58
C LEU A 17 23.45 34.12 -4.69
N ASN A 18 24.04 35.31 -4.53
CA ASN A 18 25.00 35.87 -5.48
C ASN A 18 26.23 34.99 -5.65
N GLY A 19 26.70 34.37 -4.55
CA GLY A 19 27.82 33.44 -4.60
C GLY A 19 27.51 32.09 -5.27
N VAL A 20 26.27 31.83 -5.71
CA VAL A 20 25.88 30.62 -6.47
C VAL A 20 25.20 30.95 -7.81
N LEU A 21 25.30 32.21 -8.28
CA LEU A 21 24.69 32.69 -9.54
C LEU A 21 25.14 31.93 -10.80
N HIS A 22 26.22 31.16 -10.73
CA HIS A 22 26.72 30.36 -11.86
C HIS A 22 25.88 29.09 -12.13
N HIS A 23 24.67 28.98 -11.56
CA HIS A 23 23.74 27.92 -11.91
C HIS A 23 23.40 28.01 -13.40
N GLN A 24 24.00 27.13 -14.20
CA GLN A 24 23.64 26.97 -15.59
C GLN A 24 22.27 26.30 -15.65
N THR A 25 21.25 27.07 -16.01
CA THR A 25 19.93 26.50 -16.33
C THR A 25 20.14 25.49 -17.44
N THR A 26 19.60 24.29 -17.25
CA THR A 26 19.84 23.24 -18.23
C THR A 26 19.19 23.66 -19.55
N PRO A 27 19.85 23.51 -20.71
CA PRO A 27 19.18 23.71 -21.99
C PRO A 27 17.93 22.80 -22.03
N PRO A 28 16.79 23.31 -22.51
CA PRO A 28 15.57 22.53 -22.60
C PRO A 28 15.87 21.25 -23.40
N ILE A 29 15.41 20.10 -22.90
CA ILE A 29 15.53 18.87 -23.70
C ILE A 29 14.81 19.15 -25.02
N GLU A 30 15.51 18.97 -26.14
CA GLU A 30 14.88 19.12 -27.44
C GLU A 30 13.80 18.04 -27.58
N LEU A 31 12.55 18.44 -27.43
CA LEU A 31 11.36 17.58 -27.56
C LEU A 31 11.39 16.76 -28.86
N LYS A 32 12.00 17.31 -29.91
CA LYS A 32 12.22 16.63 -31.19
C LYS A 32 13.10 15.38 -31.07
N ASN A 33 14.15 15.42 -30.25
CA ASN A 33 15.04 14.29 -30.04
C ASN A 33 14.36 13.20 -29.20
N ILE A 34 13.55 13.61 -28.21
CA ILE A 34 12.71 12.68 -27.44
C ILE A 34 11.73 11.96 -28.36
N GLU A 35 10.99 12.74 -29.15
CA GLU A 35 9.99 12.21 -30.07
C GLU A 35 10.63 11.27 -31.10
N ALA A 36 11.77 11.65 -31.68
CA ALA A 36 12.48 10.81 -32.66
C ALA A 36 12.93 9.47 -32.07
N TYR A 37 13.47 9.49 -30.85
CA TYR A 37 13.84 8.27 -30.14
C TYR A 37 12.62 7.40 -29.83
N GLN A 38 11.58 7.98 -29.21
CA GLN A 38 10.39 7.21 -28.86
C GLN A 38 9.67 6.66 -30.09
N LYS A 39 9.64 7.39 -31.22
CA LYS A 39 9.15 6.87 -32.50
C LYS A 39 9.94 5.65 -32.97
N ARG A 40 11.26 5.66 -32.79
CA ARG A 40 12.14 4.54 -33.14
C ARG A 40 11.89 3.33 -32.24
N GLU A 41 11.82 3.51 -30.93
CA GLU A 41 11.67 2.40 -29.98
C GLU A 41 10.23 1.85 -29.92
N LEU A 42 9.21 2.71 -29.96
CA LEU A 42 7.81 2.27 -29.96
C LEU A 42 7.33 1.83 -31.34
N GLY A 43 7.97 2.27 -32.43
CA GLY A 43 7.62 1.88 -33.79
C GLY A 43 6.10 1.98 -34.08
N PRO A 44 5.41 0.88 -34.41
CA PRO A 44 3.97 0.89 -34.69
C PRO A 44 3.08 1.19 -33.48
N PHE A 45 3.64 1.18 -32.26
CA PHE A 45 2.97 1.57 -31.02
C PHE A 45 3.13 3.06 -30.69
N PHE A 46 3.90 3.83 -31.47
CA PHE A 46 4.00 5.26 -31.23
C PHE A 46 2.65 5.95 -31.50
N LYS A 47 2.13 6.66 -30.49
CA LYS A 47 0.90 7.48 -30.58
C LYS A 47 1.22 8.96 -30.36
N ARG A 48 1.98 9.25 -29.31
CA ARG A 48 2.41 10.58 -28.91
C ARG A 48 3.70 10.48 -28.10
N THR A 49 4.32 11.64 -27.89
CA THR A 49 5.50 11.75 -27.04
C THR A 49 5.13 11.52 -25.58
N LEU A 50 5.70 10.47 -24.98
CA LEU A 50 5.57 10.14 -23.57
C LEU A 50 6.52 11.01 -22.72
N PRO A 51 6.22 11.26 -21.43
CA PRO A 51 7.13 11.92 -20.51
C PRO A 51 8.48 11.18 -20.39
N CYS A 52 9.60 11.88 -20.58
CA CYS A 52 10.95 11.37 -20.37
C CYS A 52 11.57 11.92 -19.08
N GLY A 53 12.46 11.14 -18.49
CA GLY A 53 13.34 11.51 -17.38
C GLY A 53 14.61 12.21 -17.86
N GLU A 54 15.72 12.00 -17.14
CA GLU A 54 17.00 12.70 -17.38
C GLU A 54 17.56 12.49 -18.78
N THR A 55 17.36 11.31 -19.36
CA THR A 55 17.75 11.01 -20.73
C THR A 55 16.52 10.72 -21.58
N VAL A 56 16.68 10.92 -22.88
CA VAL A 56 15.70 10.53 -23.89
C VAL A 56 15.35 9.03 -23.80
N ALA A 57 16.26 8.21 -23.25
CA ALA A 57 16.09 6.77 -23.09
C ALA A 57 15.29 6.36 -21.83
N ASP A 58 15.17 7.25 -20.84
CA ASP A 58 14.54 6.92 -19.57
C ASP A 58 13.08 7.40 -19.56
N THR A 59 12.13 6.49 -19.76
CA THR A 59 10.72 6.82 -19.53
C THR A 59 10.39 6.62 -18.05
N GLU A 60 10.12 7.71 -17.33
CA GLU A 60 9.75 7.66 -15.93
C GLU A 60 8.29 7.20 -15.78
N GLN A 61 8.08 5.97 -15.30
CA GLN A 61 6.74 5.44 -15.02
C GLN A 61 5.93 6.32 -14.06
N VAL A 62 6.63 7.04 -13.18
CA VAL A 62 6.07 7.99 -12.23
C VAL A 62 5.36 9.15 -12.95
N MET A 63 5.92 9.63 -14.07
CA MET A 63 5.38 10.71 -14.88
C MET A 63 4.24 10.24 -15.80
N LEU A 64 4.18 8.95 -16.14
CA LEU A 64 3.07 8.36 -16.90
C LEU A 64 1.76 8.29 -16.10
N GLY A 65 1.84 8.28 -14.76
CA GLY A 65 0.67 8.26 -13.88
C GLY A 65 -0.14 9.57 -13.85
N LEU A 66 0.37 10.63 -14.48
CA LEU A 66 -0.28 11.95 -14.61
C LEU A 66 -1.53 11.94 -15.49
N GLU A 67 -1.72 10.89 -16.28
CA GLU A 67 -2.76 10.81 -17.33
C GLU A 67 -4.03 10.09 -16.85
N LEU A 68 -4.10 9.85 -15.54
CA LEU A 68 -5.20 9.13 -14.92
C LEU A 68 -6.17 10.16 -14.37
N ASP A 69 -7.30 10.36 -15.06
CA ASP A 69 -8.42 11.22 -14.62
C ASP A 69 -9.06 10.81 -13.28
N LYS A 70 -8.45 9.86 -12.55
CA LYS A 70 -8.84 9.41 -11.21
C LYS A 70 -7.85 9.95 -10.18
N GLN A 71 -8.33 10.83 -9.30
CA GLN A 71 -7.52 11.41 -8.22
C GLN A 71 -7.59 10.61 -6.91
N ALA A 72 -6.49 10.60 -6.16
CA ALA A 72 -6.47 10.08 -4.79
C ALA A 72 -7.25 10.99 -3.84
N LYS A 73 -7.91 10.38 -2.85
CA LYS A 73 -8.81 11.07 -1.91
C LYS A 73 -8.50 10.75 -0.45
N ALA A 74 -8.80 11.72 0.42
CA ALA A 74 -8.75 11.58 1.85
C ALA A 74 -9.86 10.63 2.37
N SER A 75 -9.81 10.32 3.67
CA SER A 75 -10.80 9.46 4.35
C SER A 75 -12.25 9.92 4.19
N ASP A 76 -12.50 11.21 3.91
CA ASP A 76 -13.84 11.74 3.68
C ASP A 76 -14.41 11.43 2.28
N GLY A 77 -13.62 10.78 1.40
CA GLY A 77 -14.00 10.40 0.05
C GLY A 77 -14.19 11.56 -0.93
N LYS A 78 -13.84 12.79 -0.52
CA LYS A 78 -14.07 14.03 -1.31
C LYS A 78 -12.80 14.87 -1.44
N THR A 79 -12.05 15.03 -0.37
CA THR A 79 -10.88 15.92 -0.33
C THR A 79 -9.72 15.28 -1.08
N THR A 80 -9.14 16.02 -2.02
CA THR A 80 -7.96 15.60 -2.81
C THR A 80 -6.72 16.36 -2.36
N LEU A 81 -5.53 15.84 -2.67
CA LEU A 81 -4.27 16.53 -2.35
C LEU A 81 -4.24 17.97 -2.90
N ARG A 82 -4.74 18.16 -4.13
CA ARG A 82 -4.87 19.48 -4.75
C ARG A 82 -5.74 20.42 -3.92
N SER A 83 -6.93 19.98 -3.51
CA SER A 83 -7.84 20.82 -2.71
C SER A 83 -7.28 21.20 -1.34
N ILE A 84 -6.48 20.30 -0.72
CA ILE A 84 -5.78 20.59 0.54
C ILE A 84 -4.79 21.73 0.34
N VAL A 85 -3.94 21.61 -0.69
CA VAL A 85 -2.91 22.62 -0.98
C VAL A 85 -3.53 23.95 -1.37
N GLU A 86 -4.56 23.96 -2.20
CA GLU A 86 -5.32 25.17 -2.55
C GLU A 86 -5.92 25.82 -1.30
N GLY A 87 -6.45 25.02 -0.38
CA GLY A 87 -6.96 25.48 0.91
C GLY A 87 -5.88 25.99 1.87
N ASP A 88 -4.63 25.57 1.71
CA ASP A 88 -3.49 25.99 2.54
C ASP A 88 -2.81 27.29 2.06
N ILE A 89 -3.13 27.76 0.86
CA ILE A 89 -2.56 29.00 0.32
C ILE A 89 -2.85 30.17 1.27
N GLY A 90 -1.78 30.80 1.76
CA GLY A 90 -1.90 31.95 2.66
C GLY A 90 -2.04 31.60 4.14
N LYS A 91 -2.09 30.32 4.53
CA LYS A 91 -2.08 29.91 5.94
C LYS A 91 -0.69 30.03 6.56
N LEU A 92 -0.67 30.33 7.86
CA LEU A 92 0.56 30.36 8.67
C LEU A 92 1.00 28.97 9.12
N VAL A 93 0.04 28.05 9.32
CA VAL A 93 0.27 26.65 9.68
C VAL A 93 -0.42 25.78 8.63
N PRO A 94 0.29 25.37 7.57
CA PRO A 94 -0.25 24.47 6.55
C PRO A 94 -0.50 23.07 7.08
N SER A 95 -1.20 22.26 6.29
CA SER A 95 -1.55 20.89 6.62
C SER A 95 -0.36 19.94 6.45
N VAL A 96 -0.36 18.83 7.19
CA VAL A 96 0.52 17.69 6.99
C VAL A 96 -0.30 16.53 6.43
N VAL A 97 0.11 15.96 5.31
CA VAL A 97 -0.61 14.91 4.58
C VAL A 97 0.22 13.64 4.57
N ALA A 98 -0.31 12.55 5.07
CA ALA A 98 0.27 11.22 4.91
C ALA A 98 -0.48 10.44 3.82
N MET A 99 0.23 10.01 2.78
CA MET A 99 -0.31 9.20 1.69
C MET A 99 -0.03 7.72 1.94
N VAL A 100 -1.01 7.02 2.46
CA VAL A 100 -0.88 5.64 2.94
C VAL A 100 -1.56 4.71 1.96
N ALA A 101 -0.76 4.02 1.16
CA ALA A 101 -1.24 3.05 0.19
C ALA A 101 -0.10 2.15 -0.26
N PRO A 102 -0.42 0.94 -0.72
CA PRO A 102 0.60 0.00 -1.16
C PRO A 102 1.31 0.48 -2.45
N SER A 103 2.47 -0.12 -2.76
CA SER A 103 3.31 0.27 -3.91
C SER A 103 2.54 0.29 -5.23
N GLY A 104 2.80 1.29 -6.08
CA GLY A 104 2.19 1.39 -7.40
C GLY A 104 0.77 1.99 -7.44
N SER A 105 0.21 2.40 -6.30
CA SER A 105 -1.12 3.03 -6.20
C SER A 105 -1.22 4.45 -6.80
N GLY A 106 -0.11 5.05 -7.24
CA GLY A 106 -0.11 6.39 -7.86
C GLY A 106 0.25 7.55 -6.92
N LYS A 107 0.91 7.28 -5.78
CA LYS A 107 1.29 8.31 -4.79
C LYS A 107 2.21 9.38 -5.37
N THR A 108 3.34 8.95 -5.91
CA THR A 108 4.31 9.86 -6.54
C THR A 108 3.70 10.57 -7.74
N ALA A 109 2.94 9.86 -8.58
CA ALA A 109 2.20 10.48 -9.70
C ALA A 109 1.26 11.61 -9.24
N THR A 110 0.58 11.46 -8.10
CA THR A 110 -0.29 12.50 -7.53
C THR A 110 0.51 13.75 -7.13
N VAL A 111 1.73 13.57 -6.61
CA VAL A 111 2.63 14.69 -6.25
C VAL A 111 3.17 15.39 -7.50
N ILE A 112 3.50 14.63 -8.54
CA ILE A 112 3.94 15.23 -9.81
C ILE A 112 2.78 15.97 -10.48
N ASP A 113 1.54 15.47 -10.41
CA ASP A 113 0.36 16.18 -10.96
C ASP A 113 0.16 17.51 -10.25
N LEU A 114 0.34 17.52 -8.93
CA LEU A 114 0.33 18.74 -8.13
C LEU A 114 1.37 19.77 -8.60
N ALA A 115 2.54 19.29 -9.04
CA ALA A 115 3.60 20.13 -9.60
C ALA A 115 3.26 20.78 -10.94
N THR A 116 2.12 20.45 -11.56
CA THR A 116 1.61 21.23 -12.72
C THR A 116 1.02 22.58 -12.32
N LYS A 117 0.65 22.74 -11.04
CA LYS A 117 -0.04 23.95 -10.53
C LYS A 117 0.63 24.59 -9.32
N HIS A 118 1.38 23.85 -8.52
CA HIS A 118 1.97 24.34 -7.27
C HIS A 118 3.44 23.96 -7.17
N PHE A 119 4.24 24.77 -6.49
CA PHE A 119 5.67 24.49 -6.35
C PHE A 119 5.89 23.36 -5.35
N VAL A 120 6.58 22.31 -5.77
CA VAL A 120 6.88 21.15 -4.94
C VAL A 120 8.38 21.06 -4.73
N ILE A 121 8.85 21.19 -3.49
CA ILE A 121 10.17 20.75 -3.07
C ILE A 121 10.07 19.23 -2.88
N TYR A 122 10.66 18.49 -3.81
CA TYR A 122 10.63 17.05 -3.88
C TYR A 122 11.94 16.48 -3.31
N CYS A 123 11.81 15.57 -2.34
CA CYS A 123 12.93 14.92 -1.67
C CYS A 123 12.66 13.42 -1.63
N VAL A 124 13.61 12.63 -2.11
CA VAL A 124 13.51 11.16 -2.07
C VAL A 124 14.42 10.64 -0.96
N CYS A 125 13.84 9.97 0.02
CA CYS A 125 14.57 9.38 1.11
C CYS A 125 15.30 8.12 0.63
N SER A 126 16.58 8.03 0.97
CA SER A 126 17.43 6.89 0.63
C SER A 126 18.45 6.66 1.74
N THR A 127 18.98 5.44 1.80
CA THR A 127 20.04 5.08 2.73
C THR A 127 21.34 4.79 1.98
N PRO A 128 22.52 5.05 2.57
CA PRO A 128 23.81 4.76 1.94
C PRO A 128 23.97 3.27 1.55
N CYS A 129 23.23 2.38 2.22
CA CYS A 129 23.28 0.93 2.01
C CYS A 129 22.11 0.39 1.18
N ALA A 130 21.25 1.26 0.62
CA ALA A 130 20.11 0.82 -0.15
C ALA A 130 20.56 0.01 -1.38
N THR A 131 20.14 -1.25 -1.44
CA THR A 131 20.42 -2.15 -2.58
C THR A 131 19.48 -1.93 -3.76
N ILE A 132 18.42 -1.16 -3.56
CA ILE A 132 17.44 -0.79 -4.57
C ILE A 132 17.67 0.69 -4.88
N SER A 133 18.15 0.99 -6.09
CA SER A 133 18.20 2.39 -6.55
C SER A 133 16.75 2.87 -6.72
N PRO A 134 16.32 3.93 -6.02
CA PRO A 134 15.07 4.60 -6.37
C PRO A 134 15.12 5.10 -7.81
N ASP A 135 13.94 5.30 -8.42
CA ASP A 135 13.82 5.89 -9.77
C ASP A 135 14.44 7.31 -9.83
N PHE A 136 14.62 7.96 -8.66
CA PHE A 136 15.33 9.23 -8.48
C PHE A 136 16.31 9.13 -7.30
N ASN A 137 17.57 9.53 -7.50
CA ASN A 137 18.56 9.57 -6.42
C ASN A 137 18.74 10.99 -5.89
N ASP A 138 18.69 11.17 -4.57
CA ASP A 138 18.96 12.44 -3.88
C ASP A 138 20.23 12.33 -3.02
N PRO A 139 21.42 12.64 -3.57
CA PRO A 139 22.67 12.53 -2.83
C PRO A 139 22.80 13.56 -1.69
N ASN A 140 22.06 14.65 -1.73
CA ASN A 140 22.03 15.63 -0.64
C ASN A 140 21.31 15.03 0.59
N PHE A 141 20.24 14.24 0.36
CA PHE A 141 19.59 13.49 1.42
C PHE A 141 20.51 12.42 2.04
N ILE A 142 21.26 11.67 1.23
CA ILE A 142 22.26 10.69 1.73
C ILE A 142 23.28 11.39 2.64
N THR A 143 23.75 12.57 2.24
CA THR A 143 24.68 13.38 3.04
C THR A 143 24.05 13.82 4.36
N LEU A 144 22.79 14.26 4.33
CA LEU A 144 22.02 14.60 5.54
C LEU A 144 21.92 13.43 6.51
N VAL A 145 21.58 12.24 6.00
CA VAL A 145 21.45 11.03 6.81
C VAL A 145 22.79 10.65 7.43
N THR A 146 23.85 10.66 6.63
CA THR A 146 25.22 10.35 7.08
C THR A 146 25.65 11.28 8.22
N ASP A 147 25.33 12.59 8.13
CA ASP A 147 25.64 13.56 9.18
C ASP A 147 24.85 13.27 10.47
N VAL A 148 23.56 12.92 10.37
CA VAL A 148 22.70 12.60 11.51
C VAL A 148 23.16 11.32 12.21
N GLU A 149 23.47 10.26 11.45
CA GLU A 149 23.97 9.00 12.00
C GLU A 149 25.32 9.16 12.68
N ARG A 150 26.23 9.95 12.08
CA ARG A 150 27.53 10.27 12.69
C ARG A 150 27.35 10.94 14.05
N VAL A 151 26.43 11.91 14.15
CA VAL A 151 26.17 12.56 15.44
C VAL A 151 25.55 11.61 16.46
N TYR A 152 24.66 10.72 16.06
CA TYR A 152 24.16 9.69 16.97
C TYR A 152 25.31 8.86 17.55
N MET A 153 26.23 8.38 16.70
CA MET A 153 27.40 7.62 17.15
C MET A 153 28.27 8.41 18.12
N THR A 154 28.60 9.67 17.79
CA THR A 154 29.39 10.54 18.66
C THR A 154 28.70 10.80 20.01
N VAL A 155 27.40 11.11 20.02
CA VAL A 155 26.66 11.40 21.26
C VAL A 155 26.56 10.16 22.16
N VAL A 156 26.45 8.97 21.57
CA VAL A 156 26.46 7.69 22.30
C VAL A 156 27.85 7.39 22.87
N GLU A 157 28.92 7.61 22.10
CA GLU A 157 30.30 7.40 22.54
C GLU A 157 30.74 8.38 23.64
N GLU A 158 30.35 9.66 23.54
CA GLU A 158 30.70 10.72 24.49
C GLU A 158 29.97 10.60 25.84
N LYS A 159 28.90 9.79 25.94
CA LYS A 159 28.06 9.71 27.14
C LYS A 159 27.84 8.28 27.61
N GLN A 160 28.34 8.00 28.82
CA GLN A 160 27.73 7.02 29.75
C GLN A 160 26.38 7.53 30.31
N GLY A 161 25.57 8.22 29.51
CA GLY A 161 24.37 8.94 29.94
C GLY A 161 23.08 8.16 29.63
N ASN A 162 22.03 8.41 30.41
CA ASN A 162 20.70 7.83 30.19
C ASN A 162 20.16 8.16 28.77
N GLN A 163 19.49 7.20 28.14
CA GLN A 163 18.99 7.17 26.76
C GLN A 163 18.17 8.42 26.38
N PHE A 164 17.42 9.00 27.31
CA PHE A 164 16.65 10.24 27.09
C PHE A 164 17.53 11.45 26.76
N SER A 165 18.71 11.55 27.39
CA SER A 165 19.63 12.65 27.15
C SER A 165 20.36 12.53 25.80
N VAL A 166 20.44 11.31 25.26
CA VAL A 166 20.90 11.03 23.90
C VAL A 166 19.81 11.44 22.92
N ASP A 167 18.57 11.01 23.15
CA ASP A 167 17.42 11.33 22.29
C ASP A 167 17.23 12.85 22.09
N VAL A 168 17.23 13.64 23.18
CA VAL A 168 17.07 15.10 23.09
C VAL A 168 18.19 15.75 22.27
N LYS A 169 19.45 15.35 22.49
CA LYS A 169 20.59 15.92 21.77
C LYS A 169 20.57 15.55 20.28
N VAL A 170 20.30 14.28 19.97
CA VAL A 170 20.26 13.79 18.60
C VAL A 170 19.12 14.44 17.83
N LYS A 171 17.93 14.60 18.45
CA LYS A 171 16.80 15.32 17.84
C LYS A 171 17.08 16.80 17.59
N ALA A 172 17.78 17.48 18.51
CA ALA A 172 18.16 18.88 18.30
C ALA A 172 19.10 19.02 17.10
N TYR A 173 20.12 18.17 16.99
CA TYR A 173 21.03 18.18 15.84
C TYR A 173 20.33 17.79 14.53
N ALA A 174 19.49 16.76 14.57
CA ALA A 174 18.66 16.34 13.45
C ALA A 174 17.81 17.50 12.93
N ARG A 175 17.15 18.24 13.84
CA ARG A 175 16.38 19.44 13.49
C ARG A 175 17.24 20.47 12.77
N GLU A 176 18.40 20.82 13.31
CA GLU A 176 19.30 21.81 12.69
C GLU A 176 19.74 21.37 11.28
N ARG A 177 20.13 20.10 11.12
CA ARG A 177 20.59 19.57 9.83
C ARG A 177 19.47 19.51 8.79
N VAL A 178 18.25 19.15 9.20
CA VAL A 178 17.05 19.15 8.35
C VAL A 178 16.65 20.59 7.98
N GLN A 179 16.64 21.51 8.93
CA GLN A 179 16.38 22.94 8.67
C GLN A 179 17.34 23.49 7.61
N ARG A 180 18.63 23.19 7.73
CA ARG A 180 19.63 23.64 6.77
C ARG A 180 19.38 23.13 5.36
N GLU A 181 19.08 21.83 5.23
CA GLU A 181 18.81 21.19 3.93
C GLU A 181 17.61 21.82 3.23
N PHE A 182 16.51 22.00 3.94
CA PHE A 182 15.28 22.51 3.33
C PHE A 182 15.28 24.03 3.19
N LEU A 183 16.07 24.75 4.01
CA LEU A 183 16.42 26.14 3.73
C LEU A 183 17.18 26.26 2.41
N ALA A 184 18.17 25.40 2.17
CA ALA A 184 18.90 25.39 0.89
C ALA A 184 17.96 25.15 -0.31
N ARG A 185 17.00 24.21 -0.19
CA ARG A 185 16.00 23.95 -1.23
C ARG A 185 15.05 25.13 -1.46
N GLN A 186 14.64 25.84 -0.41
CA GLN A 186 13.84 27.07 -0.52
C GLN A 186 14.65 28.21 -1.16
N LEU A 187 15.93 28.36 -0.80
CA LEU A 187 16.83 29.32 -1.42
C LEU A 187 17.07 29.00 -2.90
N PHE A 188 17.14 27.71 -3.27
CA PHE A 188 17.21 27.30 -4.67
C PHE A 188 15.96 27.71 -5.47
N LEU A 189 14.76 27.53 -4.91
CA LEU A 189 13.53 28.06 -5.52
C LEU A 189 13.59 29.58 -5.69
N ARG A 190 14.02 30.31 -4.65
CA ARG A 190 14.18 31.78 -4.70
C ARG A 190 15.20 32.20 -5.77
N LEU A 191 16.32 31.48 -5.88
CA LEU A 191 17.34 31.70 -6.91
C LEU A 191 16.74 31.57 -8.31
N LEU A 192 16.00 30.49 -8.57
CA LEU A 192 15.37 30.26 -9.88
C LEU A 192 14.29 31.30 -10.18
N LEU A 193 13.48 31.71 -9.21
CA LEU A 193 12.49 32.79 -9.39
C LEU A 193 13.14 34.15 -9.72
N ASN A 194 14.33 34.43 -9.17
CA ASN A 194 15.08 35.63 -9.50
C ASN A 194 15.62 35.61 -10.93
N HIS A 195 16.05 34.44 -11.42
CA HIS A 195 16.59 34.28 -12.78
C HIS A 195 15.52 34.10 -13.87
N ILE A 196 14.41 33.46 -13.51
CA ILE A 196 13.32 33.09 -14.41
C ILE A 196 12.03 33.63 -13.81
N PRO A 197 11.65 34.90 -14.11
CA PRO A 197 10.48 35.53 -13.51
C PRO A 197 9.17 34.77 -13.71
N ASN A 198 9.07 34.02 -14.81
CA ASN A 198 7.91 33.19 -15.16
C ASN A 198 8.14 31.69 -14.93
N LEU A 199 9.01 31.32 -13.97
CA LEU A 199 9.28 29.92 -13.64
C LEU A 199 7.96 29.17 -13.39
N GLU A 200 7.75 28.08 -14.14
CA GLU A 200 6.59 27.23 -13.95
C GLU A 200 6.85 26.21 -12.83
N PRO A 201 5.83 25.81 -12.05
CA PRO A 201 6.03 24.86 -10.95
C PRO A 201 6.62 23.50 -11.40
N ARG A 202 6.23 23.01 -12.58
CA ARG A 202 6.77 21.77 -13.15
C ARG A 202 8.23 21.92 -13.54
N GLN A 203 8.62 23.08 -14.04
CA GLN A 203 10.01 23.40 -14.36
C GLN A 203 10.87 23.39 -13.09
N PHE A 204 10.35 23.85 -11.96
CA PHE A 204 11.08 23.79 -10.68
C PHE A 204 11.35 22.35 -10.22
N VAL A 205 10.37 21.44 -10.33
CA VAL A 205 10.59 20.01 -10.04
C VAL A 205 11.65 19.41 -10.95
N HIS A 206 11.66 19.81 -12.21
CA HIS A 206 12.66 19.37 -13.17
C HIS A 206 14.08 19.89 -12.87
N GLU A 207 14.23 21.17 -12.52
CA GLU A 207 15.56 21.73 -12.22
C GLU A 207 16.14 21.16 -10.92
N GLN A 208 15.33 20.88 -9.89
CA GLN A 208 15.84 20.37 -8.62
C GLN A 208 16.30 18.91 -8.67
N THR A 209 15.73 18.08 -9.54
CA THR A 209 16.07 16.65 -9.65
C THR A 209 17.27 16.41 -10.55
N ARG A 210 17.75 17.44 -11.27
CA ARG A 210 18.93 17.34 -12.14
C ARG A 210 20.23 17.55 -11.39
N ASN A 211 21.31 16.97 -11.91
CA ASN A 211 22.67 17.14 -11.39
C ASN A 211 23.06 18.61 -11.10
N GLY A 212 22.66 19.55 -11.96
CA GLY A 212 22.91 20.99 -11.76
C GLY A 212 22.19 21.56 -10.53
N GLY A 213 20.90 21.26 -10.37
CA GLY A 213 20.12 21.66 -9.20
C GLY A 213 20.59 20.98 -7.93
N ILE A 214 20.80 19.66 -7.97
CA ILE A 214 21.37 18.86 -6.87
C ILE A 214 22.68 19.47 -6.38
N SER A 215 23.61 19.77 -7.29
CA SER A 215 24.91 20.39 -6.96
C SER A 215 24.75 21.79 -6.35
N THR A 216 23.81 22.58 -6.86
CA THR A 216 23.53 23.94 -6.36
C THR A 216 22.94 23.90 -4.96
N ILE A 217 21.97 23.02 -4.71
CA ILE A 217 21.40 22.77 -3.38
C ILE A 217 22.50 22.30 -2.42
N GLY A 218 23.35 21.36 -2.83
CA GLY A 218 24.48 20.90 -2.01
C GLY A 218 25.45 22.03 -1.66
N THR A 219 25.75 22.93 -2.61
CA THR A 219 26.58 24.11 -2.39
C THR A 219 25.93 25.09 -1.41
N LEU A 220 24.62 25.33 -1.54
CA LEU A 220 23.85 26.15 -0.60
C LEU A 220 23.88 25.53 0.81
N THR A 221 23.61 24.23 0.93
CA THR A 221 23.69 23.50 2.21
C THR A 221 25.08 23.62 2.83
N TYR A 222 26.14 23.49 2.04
CA TYR A 222 27.51 23.67 2.51
C TYR A 222 27.77 25.09 3.04
N LYS A 223 27.39 26.13 2.29
CA LYS A 223 27.54 27.52 2.74
C LYS A 223 26.74 27.83 4.00
N LEU A 224 25.54 27.27 4.13
CA LEU A 224 24.70 27.44 5.31
C LEU A 224 25.30 26.76 6.57
N LYS A 225 26.31 25.89 6.43
CA LYS A 225 27.01 25.25 7.55
C LYS A 225 27.79 26.23 8.41
N ASP A 226 28.16 27.38 7.85
CA ASP A 226 28.98 28.36 8.55
C ASP A 226 28.20 29.20 9.57
N TYR A 227 26.87 29.19 9.53
CA TYR A 227 26.00 30.01 10.38
C TYR A 227 25.53 29.28 11.63
N ASP A 228 25.30 30.04 12.69
CA ASP A 228 24.72 29.50 13.92
C ASP A 228 23.22 29.18 13.76
N THR A 229 22.68 28.46 14.74
CA THR A 229 21.29 27.99 14.72
C THR A 229 20.30 29.16 14.65
N SER A 230 20.49 30.18 15.48
CA SER A 230 19.62 31.37 15.52
C SER A 230 19.60 32.10 14.17
N THR A 231 20.78 32.32 13.58
CA THR A 231 20.93 32.95 12.25
C THR A 231 20.25 32.11 11.17
N SER A 232 20.41 30.79 11.21
CA SER A 232 19.76 29.88 10.27
C SER A 232 18.22 29.94 10.39
N GLU A 233 17.69 30.06 11.61
CA GLU A 233 16.26 30.22 11.85
C GLU A 233 15.73 31.57 11.33
N TYR A 234 16.48 32.67 11.51
CA TYR A 234 16.11 33.96 10.92
C TYR A 234 16.14 33.92 9.39
N MET A 235 17.17 33.30 8.79
CA MET A 235 17.27 33.11 7.34
C MET A 235 16.09 32.31 6.78
N LEU A 236 15.66 31.26 7.50
CA LEU A 236 14.49 30.46 7.14
C LEU A 236 13.21 31.29 7.17
N LYS A 237 12.95 32.03 8.26
CA LYS A 237 11.77 32.90 8.37
C LYS A 237 11.73 33.96 7.27
N ALA A 238 12.85 34.61 7.00
CA ALA A 238 12.95 35.62 5.95
C ALA A 238 12.68 35.04 4.56
N THR A 239 13.29 33.89 4.26
CA THR A 239 13.08 33.16 2.99
C THR A 239 11.62 32.74 2.82
N GLN A 240 11.01 32.17 3.87
CA GLN A 240 9.60 31.78 3.89
C GLN A 240 8.69 32.97 3.67
N ALA A 241 8.90 34.10 4.35
CA ALA A 241 8.09 35.30 4.19
C ALA A 241 8.12 35.80 2.74
N LYS A 242 9.31 35.80 2.11
CA LYS A 242 9.47 36.24 0.72
C LYS A 242 8.81 35.29 -0.28
N LEU A 243 9.02 33.98 -0.12
CA LEU A 243 8.34 32.96 -0.95
C LEU A 243 6.83 33.03 -0.77
N HIS A 244 6.34 33.13 0.47
CA HIS A 244 4.91 33.23 0.78
C HIS A 244 4.28 34.44 0.11
N SER A 245 4.91 35.61 0.21
CA SER A 245 4.45 36.84 -0.46
C SER A 245 4.37 36.66 -1.98
N HIS A 246 5.42 36.08 -2.59
CA HIS A 246 5.47 35.86 -4.04
C HIS A 246 4.38 34.88 -4.50
N LEU A 247 4.27 33.73 -3.85
CA LEU A 247 3.37 32.64 -4.24
C LEU A 247 1.89 32.95 -3.95
N LYS A 248 1.58 33.58 -2.81
CA LYS A 248 0.21 33.97 -2.45
C LYS A 248 -0.40 34.92 -3.47
N SER A 249 0.37 35.89 -3.96
CA SER A 249 -0.10 36.85 -4.97
C SER A 249 -0.54 36.17 -6.28
N ARG A 250 0.04 35.01 -6.59
CA ARG A 250 -0.23 34.21 -7.79
C ARG A 250 -1.17 33.03 -7.54
N ARG A 251 -1.71 32.90 -6.32
CA ARG A 251 -2.50 31.73 -5.88
C ARG A 251 -1.78 30.39 -6.11
N LEU A 252 -0.49 30.36 -5.79
CA LEU A 252 0.33 29.15 -5.85
C LEU A 252 0.64 28.66 -4.43
N GLY A 253 0.57 27.35 -4.21
CA GLY A 253 1.02 26.70 -2.97
C GLY A 253 2.51 26.36 -3.01
N LEU A 254 3.10 26.23 -1.83
CA LEU A 254 4.41 25.62 -1.62
C LEU A 254 4.22 24.29 -0.87
N VAL A 255 4.79 23.23 -1.42
CA VAL A 255 4.65 21.87 -0.91
C VAL A 255 6.04 21.29 -0.67
N ILE A 256 6.23 20.61 0.45
CA ILE A 256 7.40 19.75 0.69
C ILE A 256 6.92 18.31 0.58
N ALA A 257 7.34 17.59 -0.46
CA ALA A 257 7.01 16.20 -0.67
C ALA A 257 8.21 15.31 -0.35
N VAL A 258 8.04 14.43 0.63
CA VAL A 258 9.04 13.46 1.07
C VAL A 258 8.61 12.08 0.58
N ASP A 259 9.28 11.58 -0.46
CA ASP A 259 9.07 10.23 -0.98
C ASP A 259 10.01 9.21 -0.34
N GLU A 260 9.59 7.95 -0.36
CA GLU A 260 10.23 6.82 0.34
C GLU A 260 10.44 7.06 1.84
N ALA A 261 9.55 7.82 2.47
CA ALA A 261 9.68 8.26 3.86
C ALA A 261 9.76 7.10 4.87
N GLN A 262 9.22 5.92 4.56
CA GLN A 262 9.33 4.75 5.43
C GLN A 262 10.78 4.32 5.68
N MET A 263 11.71 4.63 4.77
CA MET A 263 13.16 4.38 4.96
C MET A 263 13.70 5.17 6.16
N THR A 264 13.17 6.37 6.40
CA THR A 264 13.58 7.20 7.55
C THR A 264 13.06 6.67 8.88
N GLU A 265 12.03 5.82 8.87
CA GLU A 265 11.55 5.18 10.10
C GLU A 265 12.22 3.82 10.33
N ASN A 266 12.33 3.03 9.26
CA ASN A 266 12.68 1.62 9.36
C ASN A 266 14.18 1.34 9.25
N ASP A 267 14.96 2.23 8.61
CA ASP A 267 16.38 2.01 8.37
C ASP A 267 17.24 3.05 9.10
N ILE A 268 16.85 4.33 9.07
CA ILE A 268 17.66 5.42 9.60
C ILE A 268 17.35 5.65 11.08
N LEU A 269 18.35 5.43 11.94
CA LEU A 269 18.20 5.47 13.40
C LEU A 269 17.02 4.60 13.90
N ALA A 270 16.76 3.49 13.21
CA ALA A 270 15.63 2.62 13.47
C ALA A 270 15.57 2.15 14.93
N GLY A 271 14.47 2.53 15.60
CA GLY A 271 14.23 2.22 17.01
C GLY A 271 15.23 2.84 18.00
N LYS A 272 16.03 3.82 17.57
CA LYS A 272 17.03 4.50 18.41
C LYS A 272 16.48 5.76 19.08
N LEU A 273 15.41 6.32 18.55
CA LEU A 273 14.75 7.51 19.09
C LEU A 273 13.48 7.14 19.86
N ILE A 274 12.99 8.07 20.67
CA ILE A 274 11.83 7.89 21.55
C ILE A 274 10.65 8.73 21.04
N SER A 275 9.43 8.23 21.13
CA SER A 275 8.24 8.99 20.74
C SER A 275 8.01 10.23 21.64
N PRO A 276 7.49 11.35 21.10
CA PRO A 276 7.20 12.53 21.91
C PRO A 276 6.17 12.26 23.02
N THR A 277 5.19 11.40 22.77
CA THR A 277 4.19 10.99 23.78
C THR A 277 4.85 10.27 24.95
N ALA A 278 5.74 9.32 24.69
CA ALA A 278 6.50 8.64 25.75
C ALA A 278 7.40 9.61 26.54
N LEU A 279 7.99 10.62 25.89
CA LEU A 279 8.77 11.64 26.59
C LEU A 279 7.92 12.53 27.52
N MET A 280 6.65 12.74 27.19
CA MET A 280 5.71 13.41 28.09
C MET A 280 5.34 12.49 29.24
N GLU A 281 4.93 11.26 28.96
CA GLU A 281 4.56 10.26 29.97
C GLU A 281 5.71 9.93 30.94
N TYR A 282 6.96 9.89 30.47
CA TYR A 282 8.14 9.66 31.30
C TYR A 282 8.29 10.70 32.42
N LYS A 283 7.87 11.95 32.17
CA LYS A 283 7.92 13.02 33.18
C LYS A 283 6.92 12.78 34.30
N ASP A 284 5.82 12.08 34.00
CA ASP A 284 4.70 11.85 34.91
C ASP A 284 4.78 10.47 35.59
N ASN A 285 5.28 9.44 34.89
CA ASN A 285 5.51 8.10 35.40
C ASN A 285 6.65 7.40 34.63
N THR A 286 7.79 7.25 35.30
CA THR A 286 9.03 6.69 34.72
C THR A 286 8.89 5.22 34.31
N ASP A 287 8.13 4.43 35.06
CA ASP A 287 7.99 2.97 34.84
C ASP A 287 7.01 2.64 33.72
N ALA A 288 6.12 3.58 33.34
CA ALA A 288 5.06 3.34 32.36
C ALA A 288 5.58 3.10 30.93
N ILE A 289 6.78 3.57 30.61
CA ILE A 289 7.34 3.52 29.25
C ILE A 289 8.51 2.53 29.08
N LEU A 290 8.89 1.85 30.17
CA LEU A 290 9.97 0.88 30.20
C LEU A 290 9.40 -0.54 30.18
N ASP A 291 10.14 -1.48 29.60
CA ASP A 291 9.84 -2.92 29.62
C ASP A 291 10.46 -3.58 30.85
N ASP A 292 10.20 -4.88 31.04
CA ASP A 292 10.75 -5.68 32.15
C ASP A 292 12.29 -5.73 32.18
N LYS A 293 12.95 -5.30 31.10
CA LYS A 293 14.41 -5.19 30.97
C LYS A 293 14.91 -3.76 31.14
N ASN A 294 14.05 -2.85 31.62
CA ASN A 294 14.32 -1.44 31.82
C ASN A 294 14.73 -0.71 30.52
N GLN A 295 14.21 -1.16 29.38
CA GLN A 295 14.40 -0.54 28.06
C GLN A 295 13.11 0.15 27.62
N VAL A 296 13.21 1.19 26.79
CA VAL A 296 12.02 1.81 26.19
C VAL A 296 11.21 0.75 25.43
N GLN A 297 9.92 0.64 25.72
CA GLN A 297 9.01 -0.32 25.07
C GLN A 297 8.99 -0.11 23.56
N LEU A 298 8.85 -1.21 22.80
CA LEU A 298 8.93 -1.20 21.33
C LEU A 298 7.99 -0.17 20.68
N GLN A 299 6.76 -0.08 21.19
CA GLN A 299 5.73 0.85 20.70
C GLN A 299 6.08 2.34 20.83
N TYR A 300 7.05 2.68 21.70
CA TYR A 300 7.54 4.03 21.90
C TYR A 300 8.86 4.31 21.19
N ARG A 301 9.47 3.30 20.57
CA ARG A 301 10.68 3.49 19.77
C ARG A 301 10.32 4.09 18.41
N ARG A 302 11.21 4.93 17.90
CA ARG A 302 11.06 5.68 16.66
C ARG A 302 12.34 5.68 15.86
N GLY A 303 12.22 5.89 14.55
CA GLY A 303 13.33 6.23 13.66
C GLY A 303 13.46 7.73 13.43
N PHE A 304 14.29 8.08 12.46
CA PHE A 304 14.54 9.45 12.02
C PHE A 304 13.29 10.16 11.45
N LEU A 305 12.27 9.43 11.00
CA LEU A 305 11.01 10.01 10.51
C LEU A 305 10.36 10.97 11.52
N THR A 306 10.52 10.70 12.82
CA THR A 306 9.95 11.53 13.90
C THR A 306 10.52 12.95 13.93
N PRO A 307 11.83 13.16 14.21
CA PRO A 307 12.39 14.52 14.17
C PRO A 307 12.35 15.14 12.77
N PHE A 308 12.36 14.32 11.71
CA PHE A 308 12.27 14.79 10.35
C PHE A 308 10.92 15.44 10.06
N SER A 309 9.81 14.72 10.32
CA SER A 309 8.45 15.20 10.11
C SER A 309 8.12 16.40 11.00
N ALA A 310 8.52 16.36 12.27
CA ALA A 310 8.33 17.47 13.20
C ALA A 310 8.99 18.76 12.68
N THR A 311 10.23 18.66 12.21
CA THR A 311 10.99 19.81 11.70
C THR A 311 10.39 20.37 10.41
N LEU A 312 10.03 19.50 9.45
CA LEU A 312 9.45 19.91 8.18
C LEU A 312 8.06 20.54 8.34
N SER A 313 7.27 20.08 9.31
CA SER A 313 5.92 20.61 9.56
C SER A 313 5.94 22.09 9.98
N GLY A 314 7.05 22.57 10.56
CA GLY A 314 7.27 23.96 10.93
C GLY A 314 7.79 24.84 9.78
N MET A 315 7.87 24.34 8.55
CA MET A 315 8.51 25.05 7.43
C MET A 315 7.58 25.93 6.59
N GLY A 316 6.35 26.19 7.04
CA GLY A 316 5.43 27.10 6.34
C GLY A 316 5.04 26.63 4.94
N ALA A 317 5.10 25.33 4.69
CA ALA A 317 4.67 24.66 3.46
C ALA A 317 3.78 23.47 3.82
N THR A 318 2.85 23.10 2.94
CA THR A 318 2.11 21.83 3.09
C THR A 318 3.11 20.68 3.01
N LEU A 319 3.19 19.86 4.06
CA LEU A 319 4.09 18.71 4.10
C LEU A 319 3.35 17.48 3.61
N VAL A 320 3.89 16.78 2.62
CA VAL A 320 3.35 15.52 2.09
C VAL A 320 4.35 14.42 2.33
N ILE A 321 3.96 13.41 3.09
CA ILE A 321 4.76 12.24 3.43
C ILE A 321 4.19 11.05 2.65
N LEU A 322 5.02 10.46 1.81
CA LEU A 322 4.67 9.33 0.96
C LEU A 322 5.86 8.35 0.88
N GLY A 323 5.61 7.18 0.31
CA GLY A 323 6.66 6.20 0.07
C GLY A 323 6.13 4.84 -0.35
N THR A 324 6.97 4.00 -0.95
CA THR A 324 6.55 2.73 -1.55
C THR A 324 5.77 1.84 -0.58
N ALA A 325 6.15 1.88 0.71
CA ALA A 325 5.62 1.08 1.80
C ALA A 325 5.28 1.94 3.03
N LEU A 326 4.64 3.10 2.83
CA LEU A 326 4.18 3.89 3.98
C LEU A 326 2.93 3.23 4.58
N SER A 327 3.08 2.65 5.77
CA SER A 327 2.01 1.94 6.48
C SER A 327 1.15 2.88 7.34
N PRO A 328 -0.05 2.45 7.78
CA PRO A 328 -0.85 3.20 8.75
C PRO A 328 -0.09 3.51 10.04
N GLN A 329 0.76 2.59 10.50
CA GLN A 329 1.61 2.78 11.67
C GLN A 329 2.63 3.91 11.45
N ASN A 330 3.26 3.99 10.28
CA ASN A 330 4.15 5.12 9.98
C ASN A 330 3.39 6.45 9.99
N ALA A 331 2.15 6.47 9.49
CA ALA A 331 1.31 7.67 9.54
C ALA A 331 0.91 8.06 10.97
N GLU A 332 0.69 7.10 11.87
CA GLU A 332 0.51 7.37 13.30
C GLU A 332 1.80 7.94 13.93
N HIS A 333 2.96 7.41 13.56
CA HIS A 333 4.24 7.91 14.06
C HIS A 333 4.48 9.35 13.63
N VAL A 334 4.19 9.68 12.37
CA VAL A 334 4.16 11.06 11.87
C VAL A 334 3.22 11.89 12.72
N TYR A 335 1.95 11.51 12.86
CA TYR A 335 0.97 12.27 13.62
C TYR A 335 1.43 12.54 15.06
N SER A 336 1.99 11.52 15.73
CA SER A 336 2.53 11.64 17.08
C SER A 336 3.75 12.57 17.20
N ALA A 337 4.42 12.86 16.08
CA ALA A 337 5.54 13.77 16.00
C ALA A 337 5.12 15.24 15.84
N LEU A 338 3.87 15.51 15.46
CA LEU A 338 3.36 16.84 15.16
C LEU A 338 2.82 17.56 16.39
N ASP A 339 2.77 18.90 16.31
CA ASP A 339 2.03 19.74 17.23
C ASP A 339 0.51 19.54 17.04
N LYS A 340 -0.27 19.52 18.12
CA LYS A 340 -1.74 19.33 18.10
C LYS A 340 -2.48 20.42 17.30
N SER A 341 -1.86 21.58 17.09
CA SER A 341 -2.40 22.67 16.27
C SER A 341 -2.31 22.42 14.76
N ILE A 342 -1.56 21.41 14.33
CA ILE A 342 -1.34 21.09 12.92
C ILE A 342 -2.48 20.23 12.39
N ASN A 343 -3.02 20.62 11.24
CA ASN A 343 -4.02 19.84 10.53
C ASN A 343 -3.38 18.62 9.85
N PHE A 344 -3.54 17.44 10.44
CA PHE A 344 -3.01 16.19 9.89
C PHE A 344 -4.10 15.42 9.11
N ILE A 345 -3.81 15.08 7.85
CA ILE A 345 -4.74 14.43 6.93
C ILE A 345 -4.14 13.13 6.40
N ARG A 346 -4.94 12.06 6.36
CA ARG A 346 -4.58 10.80 5.70
C ARG A 346 -5.29 10.67 4.35
N ILE A 347 -4.51 10.39 3.31
CA ILE A 347 -4.99 9.98 2.00
C ILE A 347 -4.77 8.48 1.89
N THR A 348 -5.85 7.71 1.93
CA THR A 348 -5.85 6.24 1.88
C THR A 348 -6.62 5.71 0.67
N SER A 349 -7.50 6.51 0.08
CA SER A 349 -8.35 6.09 -1.03
C SER A 349 -7.68 6.42 -2.36
N PHE A 350 -7.02 5.42 -2.94
CA PHE A 350 -6.41 5.51 -4.28
C PHE A 350 -7.28 4.83 -5.32
N PRO A 351 -7.26 5.31 -6.58
CA PRO A 351 -8.05 4.72 -7.65
C PRO A 351 -7.84 3.22 -7.83
N TYR A 352 -8.93 2.51 -8.09
CA TYR A 352 -8.91 1.16 -8.64
C TYR A 352 -9.14 1.24 -10.15
N PHE A 353 -8.31 0.53 -10.91
CA PHE A 353 -8.41 0.42 -12.36
C PHE A 353 -8.98 -0.95 -12.70
N ASP A 354 -10.21 -0.99 -13.19
CA ASP A 354 -10.85 -2.22 -13.65
C ASP A 354 -10.33 -2.65 -15.03
N ALA A 355 -10.81 -3.80 -15.53
CA ALA A 355 -10.36 -4.35 -16.81
C ALA A 355 -10.66 -3.45 -18.01
N GLY A 356 -11.68 -2.59 -17.93
CA GLY A 356 -11.98 -1.57 -18.93
C GLY A 356 -10.95 -0.43 -18.87
N ASP A 357 -10.65 0.03 -17.66
CA ASP A 357 -9.64 1.07 -17.43
C ASP A 357 -8.24 0.66 -17.90
N VAL A 358 -7.85 -0.61 -17.76
CA VAL A 358 -6.55 -1.11 -18.24
C VAL A 358 -6.37 -0.82 -19.73
N ASN A 359 -7.39 -1.12 -20.55
CA ASN A 359 -7.30 -0.91 -21.99
C ASN A 359 -7.26 0.58 -22.34
N MET A 360 -8.12 1.37 -21.69
CA MET A 360 -8.18 2.82 -21.87
C MET A 360 -6.82 3.46 -21.57
N MET A 361 -6.26 3.19 -20.39
CA MET A 361 -4.97 3.72 -19.95
C MET A 361 -3.84 3.40 -20.92
N VAL A 362 -3.72 2.15 -21.36
CA VAL A 362 -2.66 1.76 -22.30
C VAL A 362 -2.90 2.38 -23.66
N SER A 363 -4.15 2.39 -24.17
CA SER A 363 -4.50 2.99 -25.46
C SER A 363 -4.31 4.50 -25.51
N ASP A 364 -4.40 5.19 -24.36
CA ASP A 364 -4.15 6.62 -24.28
C ASP A 364 -2.66 6.95 -24.43
N LEU A 365 -1.80 6.07 -23.95
CA LEU A 365 -0.35 6.26 -23.97
C LEU A 365 0.28 5.75 -25.29
N VAL A 366 -0.17 4.61 -25.81
CA VAL A 366 0.40 3.96 -27.00
C VAL A 366 -0.66 3.61 -28.04
N ASN A 367 -0.23 3.41 -29.29
CA ASN A 367 -1.10 3.09 -30.40
C ASN A 367 -1.47 1.60 -30.39
N LEU A 368 -2.65 1.29 -29.84
CA LEU A 368 -3.21 -0.06 -29.85
C LEU A 368 -4.09 -0.38 -31.07
N SER A 369 -4.13 0.48 -32.11
CA SER A 369 -4.88 0.15 -33.33
C SER A 369 -4.46 -1.20 -33.89
N ASP A 370 -5.44 -2.01 -34.27
CA ASP A 370 -5.27 -3.37 -34.80
C ASP A 370 -4.66 -4.38 -33.82
N CYS A 371 -4.71 -4.08 -32.52
CA CYS A 371 -4.30 -4.99 -31.45
C CYS A 371 -5.31 -4.97 -30.31
N GLU A 372 -5.38 -6.08 -29.56
CA GLU A 372 -6.20 -6.18 -28.37
C GLU A 372 -5.40 -6.85 -27.24
N ILE A 373 -5.59 -6.35 -26.01
CA ILE A 373 -5.19 -7.07 -24.81
C ILE A 373 -6.30 -8.07 -24.46
N PRO A 374 -6.03 -9.38 -24.45
CA PRO A 374 -7.06 -10.39 -24.15
C PRO A 374 -7.80 -10.12 -22.83
N PRO A 375 -9.13 -10.33 -22.76
CA PRO A 375 -9.93 -10.05 -21.56
C PRO A 375 -9.38 -10.67 -20.26
N ALA A 376 -8.87 -11.90 -20.33
CA ALA A 376 -8.26 -12.58 -19.19
C ALA A 376 -7.00 -11.85 -18.68
N LYS A 377 -6.16 -11.35 -19.59
CA LYS A 377 -4.96 -10.58 -19.23
C LYS A 377 -5.32 -9.19 -18.69
N ARG A 378 -6.36 -8.54 -19.24
CA ARG A 378 -6.91 -7.27 -18.70
C ARG A 378 -7.42 -7.43 -17.27
N ARG A 379 -8.15 -8.50 -16.98
CA ARG A 379 -8.60 -8.82 -15.62
C ARG A 379 -7.39 -8.97 -14.68
N LYS A 380 -6.36 -9.72 -15.07
CA LYS A 380 -5.14 -9.87 -14.27
C LYS A 380 -4.45 -8.55 -13.95
N LEU A 381 -4.37 -7.65 -14.93
CA LEU A 381 -3.74 -6.33 -14.78
C LEU A 381 -4.64 -5.26 -14.12
N SER A 382 -5.86 -5.63 -13.74
CA SER A 382 -6.74 -4.74 -12.96
C SER A 382 -6.18 -4.55 -11.55
N GLY A 383 -6.47 -3.40 -10.95
CA GLY A 383 -5.92 -3.01 -9.67
C GLY A 383 -5.20 -1.68 -9.79
N ARG A 384 -3.88 -1.64 -9.54
CA ARG A 384 -3.12 -0.38 -9.48
C ARG A 384 -2.63 0.00 -10.86
N ALA A 385 -2.53 1.30 -11.11
CA ALA A 385 -2.02 1.83 -12.37
C ALA A 385 -0.68 1.21 -12.80
N ARG A 386 0.23 0.97 -11.83
CA ARG A 386 1.54 0.38 -12.11
C ARG A 386 1.48 -0.96 -12.83
N PHE A 387 0.45 -1.78 -12.59
CA PHE A 387 0.29 -3.06 -13.28
C PHE A 387 0.12 -2.84 -14.79
N SER A 388 -0.75 -1.93 -15.19
CA SER A 388 -1.01 -1.63 -16.60
C SER A 388 0.12 -0.83 -17.25
N LEU A 389 0.67 0.17 -16.54
CA LEU A 389 1.80 1.00 -17.02
C LEU A 389 3.08 0.20 -17.26
N GLY A 390 3.21 -0.98 -16.64
CA GLY A 390 4.28 -1.93 -16.93
C GLY A 390 4.37 -2.32 -18.41
N ILE A 391 3.23 -2.40 -19.11
CA ILE A 391 3.16 -2.75 -20.54
C ILE A 391 3.93 -1.72 -21.37
N VAL A 392 3.68 -0.42 -21.13
CA VAL A 392 4.33 0.67 -21.88
C VAL A 392 5.85 0.61 -21.73
N LYS A 393 6.34 0.35 -20.51
CA LYS A 393 7.78 0.16 -20.26
C LYS A 393 8.34 -1.04 -21.02
N ARG A 394 7.60 -2.15 -21.08
CA ARG A 394 8.04 -3.35 -21.81
C ARG A 394 8.07 -3.11 -23.32
N LEU A 395 7.12 -2.36 -23.87
CA LEU A 395 7.13 -1.98 -25.28
C LEU A 395 8.34 -1.11 -25.63
N LEU A 396 8.71 -0.16 -24.77
CA LEU A 396 9.87 0.73 -24.99
C LEU A 396 11.23 0.01 -25.01
N ILE A 397 11.36 -1.11 -24.28
CA ILE A 397 12.61 -1.89 -24.24
C ILE A 397 12.56 -3.14 -25.11
N SER A 398 11.45 -3.36 -25.82
CA SER A 398 11.30 -4.53 -26.68
C SER A 398 12.12 -4.34 -27.96
N ASN A 399 13.03 -5.26 -28.24
CA ASN A 399 13.69 -5.30 -29.54
C ASN A 399 12.63 -5.66 -30.58
N GLN A 400 12.22 -4.68 -31.40
CA GLN A 400 11.29 -4.90 -32.49
C GLN A 400 11.97 -5.69 -33.61
N THR A 401 12.06 -7.01 -33.42
CA THR A 401 12.37 -7.96 -34.51
C THR A 401 11.12 -8.17 -35.37
N GLN A 402 11.24 -8.89 -36.50
CA GLN A 402 10.17 -9.13 -37.50
C GLN A 402 8.98 -9.97 -36.98
N ILE A 403 8.41 -9.59 -35.83
CA ILE A 403 7.24 -10.19 -35.20
C ILE A 403 6.04 -9.27 -35.48
N SER A 404 4.83 -9.82 -35.57
CA SER A 404 3.63 -9.01 -35.75
C SER A 404 3.39 -8.09 -34.55
N LYS A 405 2.75 -6.94 -34.78
CA LYS A 405 2.40 -5.96 -33.73
C LYS A 405 1.66 -6.62 -32.56
N GLN A 406 0.68 -7.48 -32.83
CA GLN A 406 -0.06 -8.21 -31.79
C GLN A 406 0.86 -9.11 -30.95
N ALA A 407 1.78 -9.86 -31.58
CA ALA A 407 2.67 -10.75 -30.84
C ALA A 407 3.71 -9.97 -30.00
N THR A 408 4.15 -8.78 -30.43
CA THR A 408 4.94 -7.88 -29.58
C THR A 408 4.14 -7.40 -28.37
N LEU A 409 2.86 -7.02 -28.55
CA LEU A 409 1.99 -6.63 -27.45
C LEU A 409 1.76 -7.79 -26.47
N ASP A 410 1.46 -8.99 -26.97
CA ASP A 410 1.23 -10.17 -26.13
C ASP A 410 2.44 -10.50 -25.27
N SER A 411 3.64 -10.47 -25.86
CA SER A 411 4.91 -10.65 -25.14
C SER A 411 5.09 -9.59 -24.04
N ALA A 412 4.88 -8.31 -24.35
CA ALA A 412 5.00 -7.23 -23.38
C ALA A 412 3.99 -7.35 -22.22
N VAL A 413 2.77 -7.82 -22.49
CA VAL A 413 1.74 -8.06 -21.48
C VAL A 413 2.14 -9.24 -20.59
N ASP A 414 2.57 -10.36 -21.18
CA ASP A 414 2.96 -11.57 -20.44
C ASP A 414 4.18 -11.31 -19.57
N ASP A 415 5.20 -10.63 -20.12
CA ASP A 415 6.36 -10.17 -19.35
C ASP A 415 5.92 -9.28 -18.19
N THR A 416 5.01 -8.34 -18.41
CA THR A 416 4.53 -7.46 -17.35
C THR A 416 3.86 -8.25 -16.21
N ILE A 417 2.97 -9.19 -16.56
CA ILE A 417 2.28 -10.05 -15.59
C ILE A 417 3.30 -10.86 -14.78
N GLU A 418 4.23 -11.54 -15.43
CA GLU A 418 5.21 -12.38 -14.74
C GLU A 418 6.17 -11.56 -13.87
N ASN A 419 6.61 -10.39 -14.33
CA ASN A 419 7.45 -9.50 -13.52
C ASN A 419 6.72 -8.99 -12.26
N VAL A 420 5.45 -8.62 -12.38
CA VAL A 420 4.63 -8.21 -11.23
C VAL A 420 4.44 -9.38 -10.27
N LYS A 421 4.04 -10.56 -10.76
CA LYS A 421 3.89 -11.77 -9.94
C LYS A 421 5.17 -12.15 -9.21
N ASN A 422 6.32 -12.10 -9.88
CA ASN A 422 7.63 -12.36 -9.27
C ASN A 422 7.92 -11.43 -8.09
N GLY A 423 7.65 -10.13 -8.24
CA GLY A 423 7.79 -9.15 -7.17
C GLY A 423 6.89 -9.44 -5.97
N LEU A 424 5.61 -9.74 -6.25
CA LEU A 424 4.61 -10.05 -5.22
C LEU A 424 4.95 -11.36 -4.47
N ARG A 425 5.32 -12.42 -5.19
CA ARG A 425 5.77 -13.70 -4.61
C ARG A 425 6.96 -13.52 -3.68
N LYS A 426 7.93 -12.69 -4.04
CA LYS A 426 9.06 -12.33 -3.14
C LYS A 426 8.57 -11.66 -1.86
N GLY A 427 7.56 -10.78 -1.95
CA GLY A 427 6.91 -10.17 -0.80
C GLY A 427 6.25 -11.22 0.12
N VAL A 428 5.48 -12.14 -0.47
CA VAL A 428 4.82 -13.24 0.25
C VAL A 428 5.83 -14.15 0.94
N ARG A 429 6.90 -14.58 0.25
CA ARG A 429 8.00 -15.35 0.86
C ARG A 429 8.61 -14.66 2.07
N THR A 430 8.73 -13.34 2.02
CA THR A 430 9.32 -12.58 3.12
C THR A 430 8.40 -12.61 4.34
N ILE A 431 7.09 -12.44 4.15
CA ILE A 431 6.09 -12.52 5.23
C ILE A 431 6.06 -13.94 5.80
N ILE A 432 5.84 -14.93 4.94
CA ILE A 432 5.75 -16.34 5.34
C ILE A 432 7.06 -16.81 5.97
N GLY A 433 8.22 -16.37 5.48
CA GLY A 433 9.53 -16.73 6.04
C GLY A 433 9.75 -16.25 7.47
N ARG A 434 9.09 -15.17 7.88
CA ARG A 434 9.12 -14.61 9.25
C ARG A 434 7.98 -15.09 10.13
N ASP A 435 7.00 -15.77 9.55
CA ASP A 435 5.80 -16.25 10.22
C ASP A 435 6.09 -17.50 11.06
N ILE A 436 6.47 -17.30 12.32
CA ILE A 436 6.77 -18.36 13.29
C ILE A 436 5.47 -18.99 13.83
N THR A 437 4.41 -18.19 13.99
CA THR A 437 3.12 -18.61 14.57
C THR A 437 2.17 -19.24 13.54
N GLY A 438 2.49 -19.12 12.25
CA GLY A 438 1.62 -19.54 11.15
C GLY A 438 0.39 -18.65 10.97
N GLU A 439 0.32 -17.52 11.67
CA GLU A 439 -0.84 -16.62 11.65
C GLU A 439 -0.93 -15.86 10.33
N ALA A 440 0.21 -15.35 9.83
CA ALA A 440 0.22 -14.63 8.56
C ALA A 440 -0.12 -15.55 7.38
N SER A 441 0.36 -16.79 7.41
CA SER A 441 0.07 -17.80 6.39
C SER A 441 -1.41 -18.20 6.39
N ARG A 442 -2.00 -18.41 7.58
CA ARG A 442 -3.44 -18.65 7.74
C ARG A 442 -4.28 -17.46 7.28
N LEU A 443 -3.81 -16.24 7.55
CA LEU A 443 -4.49 -15.02 7.11
C LEU A 443 -4.50 -14.91 5.57
N LEU A 444 -3.35 -15.05 4.93
CA LEU A 444 -3.23 -15.04 3.47
C LEU A 444 -4.12 -16.13 2.85
N SER A 445 -4.11 -17.32 3.43
CA SER A 445 -4.95 -18.46 3.02
C SER A 445 -6.44 -18.10 3.06
N ARG A 446 -6.91 -17.49 4.16
CA ARG A 446 -8.29 -16.99 4.29
C ARG A 446 -8.62 -15.95 3.23
N MET A 447 -7.72 -15.00 2.98
CA MET A 447 -7.93 -13.95 1.97
C MET A 447 -8.06 -14.52 0.55
N VAL A 448 -7.23 -15.51 0.19
CA VAL A 448 -7.33 -16.20 -1.10
C VAL A 448 -8.66 -16.95 -1.22
N LEU A 449 -9.05 -17.72 -0.21
CA LEU A 449 -10.32 -18.46 -0.21
C LEU A 449 -11.51 -17.51 -0.35
N ALA A 450 -11.50 -16.38 0.34
CA ALA A 450 -12.58 -15.40 0.24
C ALA A 450 -12.70 -14.79 -1.15
N TYR A 451 -11.57 -14.43 -1.77
CA TYR A 451 -11.58 -13.91 -3.13
C TYR A 451 -12.23 -14.89 -4.12
N HIS A 452 -11.97 -16.19 -3.97
CA HIS A 452 -12.57 -17.23 -4.82
C HIS A 452 -14.07 -17.47 -4.54
N LEU A 453 -14.57 -17.11 -3.36
CA LEU A 453 -15.99 -17.17 -2.98
C LEU A 453 -16.79 -15.95 -3.49
N ARG A 454 -16.85 -15.76 -4.82
CA ARG A 454 -17.52 -14.62 -5.51
C ARG A 454 -16.92 -13.24 -5.20
N ASP A 455 -15.60 -13.10 -5.28
CA ASP A 455 -14.90 -11.85 -4.99
C ASP A 455 -15.23 -11.32 -3.57
N ALA A 456 -15.61 -12.21 -2.65
CA ALA A 456 -15.87 -11.84 -1.26
C ALA A 456 -14.58 -11.31 -0.63
N LYS A 457 -14.72 -10.28 0.19
CA LYS A 457 -13.58 -9.55 0.74
C LYS A 457 -13.51 -9.83 2.22
N ILE A 458 -12.34 -10.23 2.68
CA ILE A 458 -12.06 -10.19 4.10
C ILE A 458 -11.31 -8.90 4.37
N SER A 459 -11.72 -8.22 5.44
CA SER A 459 -10.94 -7.13 6.00
C SER A 459 -10.48 -7.41 7.41
N PHE A 460 -9.38 -6.76 7.76
CA PHE A 460 -8.83 -6.78 9.11
C PHE A 460 -8.35 -5.38 9.50
N SER A 461 -8.30 -5.15 10.82
CA SER A 461 -7.89 -3.86 11.37
C SER A 461 -6.41 -3.58 11.13
N SER A 462 -6.11 -2.38 10.65
CA SER A 462 -4.88 -2.11 9.89
C SER A 462 -3.61 -1.82 10.71
N GLN A 463 -3.64 -1.84 12.05
CA GLN A 463 -2.51 -1.32 12.85
C GLN A 463 -1.36 -2.31 13.06
N GLN A 464 -1.64 -3.62 13.21
CA GLN A 464 -0.61 -4.63 13.47
C GLN A 464 -0.11 -5.34 12.19
N GLN A 465 -0.75 -5.09 11.05
CA GLN A 465 -0.53 -5.80 9.79
C GLN A 465 0.12 -4.91 8.71
N SER A 466 1.02 -4.00 9.13
CA SER A 466 1.73 -3.07 8.23
C SER A 466 2.48 -3.79 7.09
N ASP A 467 3.06 -4.95 7.38
CA ASP A 467 3.80 -5.76 6.42
C ASP A 467 3.00 -6.10 5.14
N PHE A 468 1.67 -6.26 5.24
CA PHE A 468 0.83 -6.58 4.08
C PHE A 468 0.69 -5.39 3.11
N VAL A 469 0.66 -4.16 3.63
CA VAL A 469 0.70 -2.93 2.83
C VAL A 469 2.10 -2.73 2.25
N ASP A 470 3.13 -2.95 3.08
CA ASP A 470 4.52 -2.72 2.73
C ASP A 470 5.01 -3.68 1.65
N LYS A 471 4.55 -4.93 1.69
CA LYS A 471 4.77 -5.93 0.63
C LYS A 471 3.79 -5.83 -0.53
N ALA A 472 3.02 -4.74 -0.57
CA ALA A 472 2.14 -4.42 -1.67
C ALA A 472 1.02 -5.46 -1.90
N LEU A 473 0.66 -6.26 -0.90
CA LEU A 473 -0.34 -7.33 -0.99
C LEU A 473 -1.77 -6.84 -0.71
N CYS A 474 -1.93 -5.83 0.13
CA CYS A 474 -3.24 -5.35 0.54
C CYS A 474 -3.39 -3.85 0.29
N ARG A 475 -4.61 -3.45 -0.07
CA ARG A 475 -5.05 -2.05 -0.12
C ARG A 475 -5.69 -1.66 1.20
N LEU A 476 -5.62 -0.37 1.50
CA LEU A 476 -6.38 0.22 2.61
C LEU A 476 -7.71 0.75 2.07
N ARG A 477 -8.81 0.37 2.70
CA ARG A 477 -10.14 0.96 2.45
C ARG A 477 -10.66 1.60 3.72
N GLN A 478 -11.21 2.80 3.57
CA GLN A 478 -11.95 3.47 4.64
C GLN A 478 -13.36 2.89 4.68
N HIS A 479 -13.79 2.45 5.86
CA HIS A 479 -15.17 2.11 6.19
C HIS A 479 -15.62 2.95 7.40
N PRO A 480 -16.94 3.01 7.70
CA PRO A 480 -17.47 3.78 8.83
C PRO A 480 -16.86 3.41 10.19
N ASP A 481 -16.40 2.17 10.34
CA ASP A 481 -15.83 1.59 11.56
C ASP A 481 -14.28 1.63 11.61
N GLY A 482 -13.61 2.06 10.55
CA GLY A 482 -12.15 2.20 10.54
C GLY A 482 -11.49 2.02 9.18
N VAL A 483 -10.17 1.81 9.22
CA VAL A 483 -9.36 1.49 8.03
C VAL A 483 -9.10 -0.02 8.00
N HIS A 484 -9.39 -0.60 6.84
CA HIS A 484 -9.42 -2.04 6.61
C HIS A 484 -8.42 -2.45 5.53
N LEU A 485 -7.73 -3.56 5.74
CA LEU A 485 -6.86 -4.18 4.74
C LEU A 485 -7.64 -5.15 3.86
N ILE A 486 -7.55 -4.99 2.54
CA ILE A 486 -8.28 -5.81 1.58
C ILE A 486 -7.35 -6.26 0.45
N MET A 487 -7.42 -7.54 0.10
CA MET A 487 -6.77 -8.13 -1.07
C MET A 487 -7.82 -8.40 -2.15
N ASP A 488 -7.91 -7.54 -3.15
CA ASP A 488 -8.92 -7.59 -4.21
C ASP A 488 -8.35 -7.37 -5.62
N GLU A 489 -7.05 -7.59 -5.76
CA GLU A 489 -6.32 -7.43 -7.02
C GLU A 489 -5.99 -8.82 -7.59
N PRO A 490 -6.50 -9.18 -8.78
CA PRO A 490 -6.43 -10.56 -9.26
C PRO A 490 -5.00 -11.13 -9.32
N ILE A 491 -4.05 -10.35 -9.85
CA ILE A 491 -2.63 -10.76 -9.92
C ILE A 491 -1.96 -10.92 -8.54
N VAL A 492 -2.46 -10.21 -7.52
CA VAL A 492 -1.98 -10.35 -6.15
C VAL A 492 -2.47 -11.65 -5.55
N VAL A 493 -3.76 -11.97 -5.75
CA VAL A 493 -4.34 -13.24 -5.30
C VAL A 493 -3.63 -14.41 -5.97
N ASP A 494 -3.43 -14.37 -7.29
CA ASP A 494 -2.70 -15.41 -8.04
C ASP A 494 -1.29 -15.62 -7.45
N ALA A 495 -0.56 -14.53 -7.16
CA ALA A 495 0.79 -14.60 -6.62
C ALA A 495 0.83 -15.16 -5.18
N VAL A 496 -0.13 -14.78 -4.33
CA VAL A 496 -0.25 -15.29 -2.96
C VAL A 496 -0.60 -16.77 -2.97
N GLU A 497 -1.57 -17.17 -3.79
CA GLU A 497 -1.99 -18.57 -3.92
C GLU A 497 -0.84 -19.47 -4.37
N GLU A 498 -0.12 -19.10 -5.43
CA GLU A 498 1.01 -19.87 -5.95
C GLU A 498 2.10 -20.06 -4.89
N GLU A 499 2.41 -19.00 -4.14
CA GLU A 499 3.46 -19.06 -3.13
C GLU A 499 3.03 -19.83 -1.87
N LEU A 500 1.77 -19.72 -1.46
CA LEU A 500 1.21 -20.54 -0.38
C LEU A 500 1.29 -22.03 -0.74
N LYS A 501 0.86 -22.41 -1.95
CA LYS A 501 0.97 -23.79 -2.48
C LYS A 501 2.43 -24.26 -2.52
N ALA A 502 3.34 -23.44 -3.01
CA ALA A 502 4.76 -23.77 -3.10
C ALA A 502 5.42 -23.92 -1.72
N SER A 503 4.98 -23.14 -0.72
CA SER A 503 5.56 -23.14 0.62
C SER A 503 5.22 -24.40 1.43
N GLY A 504 4.09 -25.04 1.15
CA GLY A 504 3.59 -26.20 1.89
C GLY A 504 3.33 -25.96 3.39
N LYS A 505 3.32 -24.70 3.85
CA LYS A 505 3.19 -24.36 5.28
C LYS A 505 1.78 -24.58 5.85
N ASP A 506 0.76 -24.59 4.99
CA ASP A 506 -0.62 -24.88 5.36
C ASP A 506 -1.19 -25.96 4.43
N PRO A 507 -0.95 -27.26 4.72
CA PRO A 507 -1.48 -28.35 3.90
C PRO A 507 -3.01 -28.36 3.83
N ALA A 508 -3.67 -27.91 4.91
CA ALA A 508 -5.12 -27.82 4.97
C ALA A 508 -5.65 -26.74 4.00
N PHE A 509 -4.94 -25.61 3.86
CA PHE A 509 -5.28 -24.60 2.85
C PHE A 509 -5.32 -25.17 1.43
N THR A 510 -4.32 -25.94 1.01
CA THR A 510 -4.30 -26.54 -0.33
C THR A 510 -5.49 -27.46 -0.54
N GLU A 511 -5.81 -28.29 0.46
CA GLU A 511 -6.99 -29.16 0.43
C GLU A 511 -8.30 -28.36 0.34
N TYR A 512 -8.47 -27.32 1.16
CA TYR A 512 -9.66 -26.45 1.13
C TYR A 512 -9.80 -25.72 -0.21
N LEU A 513 -8.70 -25.26 -0.78
CA LEU A 513 -8.68 -24.52 -2.03
C LEU A 513 -9.00 -25.43 -3.22
N ASP A 514 -8.43 -26.64 -3.26
CA ASP A 514 -8.73 -27.64 -4.29
C ASP A 514 -10.20 -28.10 -4.19
N GLU A 515 -10.72 -28.30 -2.98
CA GLU A 515 -12.15 -28.54 -2.75
C GLU A 515 -13.01 -27.39 -3.26
N LEU A 516 -12.64 -26.14 -2.94
CA LEU A 516 -13.36 -24.95 -3.40
C LEU A 516 -13.36 -24.87 -4.93
N TYR A 517 -12.22 -25.11 -5.59
CA TYR A 517 -12.14 -25.12 -7.05
C TYR A 517 -12.98 -26.23 -7.67
N GLN A 518 -12.97 -27.45 -7.10
CA GLN A 518 -13.86 -28.52 -7.55
C GLN A 518 -15.33 -28.12 -7.43
N ILE A 519 -15.71 -27.48 -6.32
CA ILE A 519 -17.07 -27.00 -6.08
C ILE A 519 -17.47 -25.95 -7.11
N VAL A 520 -16.66 -24.91 -7.32
CA VAL A 520 -16.93 -23.84 -8.28
C VAL A 520 -17.02 -24.38 -9.71
N THR A 521 -16.14 -25.33 -10.07
CA THR A 521 -16.11 -25.96 -11.40
C THR A 521 -17.35 -26.83 -11.64
N ASN A 522 -17.79 -27.58 -10.64
CA ASN A 522 -18.91 -28.52 -10.78
C ASN A 522 -20.28 -27.85 -10.72
N PHE A 523 -20.44 -26.78 -9.94
CA PHE A 523 -21.74 -26.18 -9.65
C PHE A 523 -21.96 -24.80 -10.27
N GLY A 524 -20.91 -24.18 -10.84
CA GLY A 524 -20.98 -22.85 -11.46
C GLY A 524 -21.08 -21.69 -10.45
N VAL A 525 -20.78 -20.48 -10.91
CA VAL A 525 -20.66 -19.29 -10.03
C VAL A 525 -22.04 -18.69 -9.65
N ALA A 526 -23.11 -18.95 -10.42
CA ALA A 526 -24.40 -18.29 -10.28
C ALA A 526 -25.57 -19.29 -10.18
N SER A 527 -26.10 -19.53 -8.98
CA SER A 527 -27.27 -20.39 -8.74
C SER A 527 -28.30 -19.72 -7.80
N THR A 528 -28.50 -18.40 -7.96
CA THR A 528 -29.66 -17.54 -7.60
C THR A 528 -30.61 -17.84 -6.42
N SER A 529 -30.31 -18.68 -5.43
CA SER A 529 -31.16 -18.81 -4.25
C SER A 529 -30.41 -19.35 -3.04
N LYS A 530 -29.87 -18.43 -2.23
CA LYS A 530 -29.40 -18.64 -0.84
C LYS A 530 -28.28 -19.68 -0.69
N GLY A 531 -27.00 -19.26 -0.67
CA GLY A 531 -25.91 -20.09 -0.10
C GLY A 531 -24.95 -20.79 -1.09
N ASP A 532 -25.07 -20.50 -2.38
CA ASP A 532 -24.55 -21.27 -3.53
C ASP A 532 -23.11 -21.86 -3.51
N ALA A 533 -22.13 -21.29 -2.79
CA ALA A 533 -20.75 -21.83 -2.78
C ALA A 533 -20.37 -22.53 -1.46
N LEU A 534 -21.02 -22.15 -0.36
CA LEU A 534 -20.70 -22.65 0.97
C LEU A 534 -21.48 -23.91 1.32
N GLU A 535 -22.65 -24.14 0.71
CA GLU A 535 -23.40 -25.37 0.97
C GLU A 535 -22.64 -26.64 0.55
N PRO A 536 -22.05 -26.72 -0.67
CA PRO A 536 -21.25 -27.88 -1.03
C PRO A 536 -20.03 -28.04 -0.12
N LEU A 537 -19.45 -26.93 0.35
CA LEU A 537 -18.32 -26.91 1.28
C LEU A 537 -18.70 -27.49 2.66
N VAL A 538 -19.85 -27.10 3.22
CA VAL A 538 -20.37 -27.67 4.47
C VAL A 538 -20.62 -29.18 4.32
N ARG A 539 -21.25 -29.60 3.21
CA ARG A 539 -21.53 -31.03 2.93
C ARG A 539 -20.24 -31.85 2.86
N ARG A 540 -19.23 -31.39 2.11
CA ARG A 540 -17.90 -32.03 1.99
C ARG A 540 -17.15 -32.03 3.32
N SER A 541 -17.19 -30.92 4.06
CA SER A 541 -16.52 -30.80 5.37
C SER A 541 -17.02 -31.82 6.40
N LEU A 542 -18.29 -32.24 6.33
CA LEU A 542 -18.82 -33.30 7.19
C LEU A 542 -18.12 -34.64 6.98
N GLN A 543 -17.62 -34.94 5.77
CA GLN A 543 -16.91 -36.20 5.50
C GLN A 543 -15.58 -36.30 6.26
N ARG A 544 -14.99 -35.18 6.67
CA ARG A 544 -13.76 -35.14 7.50
C ARG A 544 -13.97 -35.73 8.88
N PHE A 545 -15.21 -35.77 9.34
CA PHE A 545 -15.61 -36.37 10.61
C PHE A 545 -16.20 -37.78 10.43
N ASN A 546 -15.99 -38.42 9.27
CA ASN A 546 -16.37 -39.82 9.07
C ASN A 546 -15.70 -40.71 10.13
N GLY A 547 -16.48 -41.61 10.73
CA GLY A 547 -16.06 -42.50 11.80
C GLY A 547 -16.10 -41.90 13.21
N PHE A 548 -16.30 -40.59 13.36
CA PHE A 548 -16.49 -39.96 14.67
C PHE A 548 -17.89 -40.25 15.21
N ARG A 549 -18.00 -40.46 16.53
CA ARG A 549 -19.32 -40.55 17.18
C ARG A 549 -19.97 -39.18 17.16
N LEU A 550 -21.29 -39.12 17.01
CA LEU A 550 -22.02 -37.85 16.98
C LEU A 550 -21.75 -37.02 18.25
N VAL A 551 -21.69 -37.67 19.41
CA VAL A 551 -21.38 -37.01 20.70
C VAL A 551 -19.98 -36.41 20.78
N ASP A 552 -19.05 -36.86 19.94
CA ASP A 552 -17.67 -36.38 19.92
C ASP A 552 -17.45 -35.28 18.86
N LEU A 553 -18.47 -34.97 18.05
CA LEU A 553 -18.33 -33.97 16.99
C LEU A 553 -18.14 -32.57 17.60
N PRO A 554 -17.10 -31.82 17.17
CA PRO A 554 -16.74 -30.55 17.79
C PRO A 554 -17.86 -29.51 17.70
N PHE A 555 -18.66 -29.53 16.63
CA PHE A 555 -19.79 -28.62 16.43
C PHE A 555 -21.10 -29.06 17.13
N LEU A 556 -21.10 -30.21 17.82
CA LEU A 556 -22.20 -30.66 18.70
C LEU A 556 -21.85 -30.55 20.18
N GLN A 557 -20.66 -30.02 20.51
CA GLN A 557 -20.26 -29.79 21.90
C GLN A 557 -21.23 -28.81 22.59
N GLY A 558 -21.65 -29.15 23.80
CA GLY A 558 -22.61 -28.35 24.58
C GLY A 558 -24.07 -28.61 24.23
N ILE A 559 -24.37 -29.43 23.22
CA ILE A 559 -25.73 -29.87 22.91
C ILE A 559 -26.02 -31.19 23.64
N THR A 560 -27.09 -31.23 24.43
CA THR A 560 -27.54 -32.48 25.05
C THR A 560 -28.22 -33.35 23.99
N LEU A 561 -27.48 -34.32 23.45
CA LEU A 561 -28.02 -35.29 22.51
C LEU A 561 -28.79 -36.41 23.24
N PRO A 562 -29.84 -36.98 22.62
CA PRO A 562 -30.50 -38.17 23.14
C PRO A 562 -29.52 -39.35 23.26
N LYS A 563 -29.72 -40.23 24.27
CA LYS A 563 -28.85 -41.40 24.52
C LYS A 563 -28.64 -42.32 23.32
N TRP A 564 -29.60 -42.38 22.39
CA TRP A 564 -29.46 -43.21 21.20
C TRP A 564 -28.40 -42.67 20.21
N CYS A 565 -27.94 -41.42 20.37
CA CYS A 565 -26.87 -40.83 19.57
C CYS A 565 -25.46 -41.22 20.05
N ASP A 566 -25.31 -41.78 21.26
CA ASP A 566 -24.00 -42.05 21.88
C ASP A 566 -23.13 -43.00 21.04
N ASP A 567 -23.77 -43.95 20.37
CA ASP A 567 -23.11 -44.98 19.56
C ASP A 567 -23.17 -44.71 18.05
N LEU A 568 -23.91 -43.68 17.62
CA LEU A 568 -24.01 -43.34 16.19
C LEU A 568 -22.75 -42.65 15.71
N LYS A 569 -22.25 -43.10 14.56
CA LYS A 569 -21.10 -42.51 13.89
C LYS A 569 -21.54 -41.74 12.66
N LEU A 570 -20.98 -40.55 12.46
CA LEU A 570 -21.12 -39.88 11.18
C LEU A 570 -20.38 -40.70 10.12
N GLN A 571 -21.05 -41.05 9.03
CA GLN A 571 -20.44 -41.72 7.89
C GLN A 571 -21.15 -41.28 6.61
N ILE A 572 -20.42 -40.58 5.75
CA ILE A 572 -20.90 -40.07 4.46
C ILE A 572 -19.85 -40.44 3.39
N ASP A 573 -20.10 -41.54 2.69
CA ASP A 573 -19.22 -42.12 1.67
C ASP A 573 -19.42 -41.44 0.29
N GLY A 574 -20.59 -40.84 0.06
CA GLY A 574 -20.88 -40.13 -1.18
C GLY A 574 -21.90 -39.01 -0.98
N ILE A 575 -21.76 -37.92 -1.75
CA ILE A 575 -22.64 -36.74 -1.72
C ILE A 575 -22.98 -36.38 -3.15
N ASN A 576 -24.24 -36.53 -3.56
CA ASN A 576 -24.67 -36.29 -4.94
C ASN A 576 -26.19 -36.06 -5.00
N THR A 577 -26.68 -35.64 -6.16
CA THR A 577 -28.13 -35.67 -6.46
C THR A 577 -28.62 -37.12 -6.63
N ALA A 578 -29.92 -37.35 -6.50
CA ALA A 578 -30.49 -38.69 -6.70
C ALA A 578 -30.12 -39.27 -8.08
N ASN A 579 -30.19 -38.44 -9.13
CA ASN A 579 -29.85 -38.88 -10.50
C ASN A 579 -28.39 -39.34 -10.64
N GLU A 580 -27.46 -38.68 -9.96
CA GLU A 580 -26.03 -39.04 -9.95
C GLU A 580 -25.75 -40.26 -9.08
N PHE A 581 -26.66 -40.62 -8.18
CA PHE A 581 -26.70 -41.92 -7.51
C PHE A 581 -27.49 -42.98 -8.29
N GLU A 582 -27.70 -42.76 -9.59
CA GLU A 582 -28.36 -43.69 -10.52
C GLU A 582 -29.88 -43.83 -10.33
N TYR A 583 -30.52 -42.92 -9.59
CA TYR A 583 -31.98 -42.84 -9.49
C TYR A 583 -32.56 -42.09 -10.70
N THR A 584 -33.05 -42.83 -11.69
CA THR A 584 -33.41 -42.31 -13.02
C THR A 584 -34.77 -41.61 -13.12
N ALA A 585 -35.54 -41.53 -12.04
CA ALA A 585 -36.82 -40.82 -12.04
C ALA A 585 -36.63 -39.29 -12.26
N SER A 586 -37.67 -38.61 -12.75
CA SER A 586 -37.57 -37.17 -13.05
C SER A 586 -37.87 -36.29 -11.83
N GLY A 587 -37.03 -35.27 -11.60
CA GLY A 587 -37.26 -34.24 -10.58
C GLY A 587 -37.39 -34.79 -9.16
N ILE A 588 -38.44 -34.38 -8.44
CA ILE A 588 -38.73 -34.79 -7.05
C ILE A 588 -38.90 -36.32 -6.91
N ALA A 589 -39.30 -37.01 -7.98
CA ALA A 589 -39.54 -38.45 -7.92
C ALA A 589 -38.25 -39.25 -7.67
N SER A 590 -37.07 -38.80 -8.14
CA SER A 590 -35.82 -39.50 -7.86
C SER A 590 -35.38 -39.33 -6.41
N ASP A 591 -35.58 -38.13 -5.84
CA ASP A 591 -35.35 -37.87 -4.42
C ASP A 591 -36.25 -38.75 -3.54
N LEU A 592 -37.54 -38.90 -3.89
CA LEU A 592 -38.46 -39.76 -3.15
C LEU A 592 -38.04 -41.23 -3.16
N VAL A 593 -37.54 -41.73 -4.29
CA VAL A 593 -37.02 -43.11 -4.38
C VAL A 593 -35.80 -43.27 -3.48
N PHE A 594 -34.85 -42.32 -3.53
CA PHE A 594 -33.69 -42.31 -2.63
C PHE A 594 -34.12 -42.35 -1.15
N LEU A 595 -35.06 -41.49 -0.76
CA LEU A 595 -35.56 -41.41 0.61
C LEU A 595 -36.28 -42.70 1.05
N THR A 596 -36.95 -43.39 0.13
CA THR A 596 -37.67 -44.63 0.39
C THR A 596 -36.72 -45.83 0.56
N GLU A 597 -35.61 -45.86 -0.16
CA GLU A 597 -34.65 -46.96 -0.12
C GLU A 597 -33.68 -46.91 1.06
N HIS A 598 -33.59 -45.76 1.72
CA HIS A 598 -32.70 -45.52 2.86
C HIS A 598 -31.25 -46.00 2.59
N PRO A 599 -30.60 -45.54 1.49
CA PRO A 599 -29.23 -45.95 1.19
C PRO A 599 -28.30 -45.44 2.30
N PRO A 600 -27.58 -46.33 2.99
CA PRO A 600 -26.73 -45.93 4.11
C PRO A 600 -25.52 -45.17 3.58
N ASN A 601 -25.02 -44.24 4.39
CA ASN A 601 -23.80 -43.45 4.16
C ASN A 601 -23.80 -42.61 2.87
N LYS A 602 -24.92 -42.45 2.17
CA LYS A 602 -25.04 -41.54 1.03
C LYS A 602 -25.83 -40.30 1.45
N MET A 603 -25.31 -39.12 1.13
CA MET A 603 -26.00 -37.85 1.33
C MET A 603 -26.62 -37.37 0.03
N LEU A 604 -27.95 -37.27 0.02
CA LEU A 604 -28.73 -36.70 -1.06
C LEU A 604 -28.65 -35.18 -1.04
N ILE A 605 -28.29 -34.60 -2.19
CA ILE A 605 -28.55 -33.20 -2.54
C ILE A 605 -29.94 -33.13 -3.18
N ALA A 606 -30.91 -32.72 -2.38
CA ALA A 606 -32.31 -32.65 -2.78
C ALA A 606 -32.54 -31.59 -3.89
N LYS A 607 -33.35 -31.91 -4.90
CA LYS A 607 -33.78 -30.97 -5.95
C LYS A 607 -35.13 -30.34 -5.55
N PHE A 608 -35.35 -29.09 -6.00
CA PHE A 608 -36.54 -28.24 -5.74
C PHE A 608 -37.79 -28.97 -5.22
N GLY A 609 -38.13 -28.78 -3.93
CA GLY A 609 -39.37 -29.25 -3.31
C GLY A 609 -39.16 -29.97 -1.97
N THR A 610 -38.03 -30.61 -1.78
CA THR A 610 -37.57 -31.21 -0.52
C THR A 610 -36.70 -30.18 0.21
N ARG A 611 -37.11 -29.78 1.44
CA ARG A 611 -36.53 -28.65 2.18
C ARG A 611 -35.09 -28.79 2.73
N PRO A 612 -34.49 -29.97 2.94
CA PRO A 612 -33.17 -30.01 3.54
C PRO A 612 -32.06 -29.87 2.50
N ASP A 613 -31.04 -29.10 2.86
CA ASP A 613 -29.82 -28.92 2.06
C ASP A 613 -28.98 -30.20 2.00
N GLY A 614 -29.26 -31.20 2.84
CA GLY A 614 -28.72 -32.54 2.69
C GLY A 614 -29.49 -33.56 3.54
N VAL A 615 -29.59 -34.81 3.09
CA VAL A 615 -30.17 -35.91 3.89
C VAL A 615 -29.33 -37.16 3.71
N TRP A 616 -29.02 -37.85 4.80
CA TRP A 616 -28.35 -39.15 4.75
C TRP A 616 -28.92 -40.10 5.80
N PHE A 617 -28.67 -41.40 5.60
CA PHE A 617 -29.07 -42.44 6.55
C PHE A 617 -27.84 -43.03 7.23
N PHE A 618 -27.96 -43.28 8.53
CA PHE A 618 -26.92 -43.98 9.29
C PHE A 618 -26.86 -45.46 8.88
N SER A 619 -25.74 -46.11 9.18
CA SER A 619 -25.47 -47.50 8.79
C SER A 619 -26.52 -48.50 9.29
N ASP A 620 -27.19 -48.21 10.40
CA ASP A 620 -28.27 -49.02 10.96
C ASP A 620 -29.64 -48.81 10.28
N LYS A 621 -29.74 -47.83 9.39
CA LYS A 621 -30.95 -47.39 8.67
C LYS A 621 -32.13 -46.98 9.55
N ARG A 622 -31.95 -46.94 10.88
CA ARG A 622 -33.02 -46.57 11.83
C ARG A 622 -33.12 -45.07 11.98
N TYR A 623 -32.00 -44.38 11.74
CA TYR A 623 -31.88 -42.95 11.92
C TYR A 623 -31.42 -42.29 10.62
N ALA A 624 -31.83 -41.04 10.45
CA ALA A 624 -31.42 -40.20 9.35
C ALA A 624 -30.84 -38.90 9.90
N GLY A 625 -29.81 -38.39 9.25
CA GLY A 625 -29.36 -37.03 9.41
C GLY A 625 -30.02 -36.14 8.37
N SER A 626 -30.40 -34.94 8.78
CA SER A 626 -30.83 -33.88 7.87
C SER A 626 -29.98 -32.65 8.14
N LEU A 627 -29.50 -32.04 7.06
CA LEU A 627 -28.69 -30.84 7.06
C LEU A 627 -29.57 -29.69 6.58
N ALA A 628 -29.63 -28.64 7.39
CA ALA A 628 -30.19 -27.35 7.02
C ALA A 628 -29.10 -26.30 7.22
N ILE A 629 -28.71 -25.63 6.14
CA ILE A 629 -27.63 -24.67 6.06
C ILE A 629 -28.28 -23.28 6.01
N ASN A 630 -28.32 -22.63 7.17
CA ASN A 630 -28.65 -21.22 7.23
C ASN A 630 -27.34 -20.43 7.37
N LEU A 631 -26.95 -19.75 6.30
CA LEU A 631 -25.84 -18.80 6.32
C LEU A 631 -26.39 -17.43 6.67
N TYR A 632 -26.07 -16.98 7.89
CA TYR A 632 -26.32 -15.62 8.31
C TYR A 632 -25.04 -14.81 8.08
N SER A 633 -25.08 -13.83 7.17
CA SER A 633 -24.14 -12.71 7.22
C SER A 633 -24.82 -11.58 8.00
N SER A 634 -24.46 -11.43 9.26
CA SER A 634 -24.80 -10.25 10.05
C SER A 634 -23.62 -9.28 10.03
N ASN A 635 -23.90 -7.97 10.00
CA ASN A 635 -22.87 -6.96 10.24
C ASN A 635 -22.24 -7.24 11.61
N ILE A 636 -20.93 -7.47 11.65
CA ILE A 636 -20.21 -7.73 12.88
C ILE A 636 -19.76 -6.38 13.44
N SER A 637 -20.18 -6.07 14.68
CA SER A 637 -19.69 -4.86 15.36
C SER A 637 -18.19 -4.97 15.66
N GLN A 638 -17.50 -3.83 15.73
CA GLN A 638 -16.04 -3.74 15.93
C GLN A 638 -15.51 -4.47 17.18
N GLU A 639 -16.29 -4.57 18.26
CA GLU A 639 -15.91 -5.33 19.46
C GLU A 639 -15.73 -6.83 19.18
N PHE A 640 -16.59 -7.42 18.34
CA PHE A 640 -16.46 -8.81 17.90
C PHE A 640 -15.31 -9.02 16.91
N HIS A 641 -14.89 -8.02 16.13
CA HIS A 641 -13.80 -8.15 15.17
C HIS A 641 -12.44 -8.39 15.84
N LYS A 642 -12.19 -7.76 16.99
CA LYS A 642 -10.95 -7.95 17.78
C LYS A 642 -10.92 -9.31 18.49
N GLU A 643 -12.07 -9.79 18.96
CA GLU A 643 -12.20 -11.14 19.53
C GLU A 643 -12.06 -12.25 18.47
N ASN A 644 -12.22 -11.92 17.19
CA ASN A 644 -12.21 -12.85 16.06
C ASN A 644 -10.89 -12.94 15.30
N GLU A 645 -9.85 -12.16 15.64
CA GLU A 645 -8.52 -12.29 15.00
C GLU A 645 -7.93 -13.70 15.18
N THR A 646 -8.31 -14.39 16.25
CA THR A 646 -7.91 -15.77 16.58
C THR A 646 -8.99 -16.83 16.26
N SER A 647 -10.16 -16.42 15.79
CA SER A 647 -11.30 -17.32 15.54
C SER A 647 -11.10 -18.15 14.27
N SER A 648 -11.48 -19.44 14.35
CA SER A 648 -11.51 -20.37 13.22
C SER A 648 -12.82 -20.31 12.41
N ASP A 649 -13.79 -19.49 12.83
CA ASP A 649 -15.08 -19.35 12.14
C ASP A 649 -14.94 -18.46 10.90
N ILE A 650 -15.02 -19.07 9.72
CA ILE A 650 -14.91 -18.38 8.43
C ILE A 650 -16.00 -17.30 8.25
N ARG A 651 -17.18 -17.45 8.90
CA ARG A 651 -18.28 -16.48 8.83
C ARG A 651 -17.94 -15.15 9.50
N ALA A 652 -17.03 -15.17 10.48
CA ALA A 652 -16.58 -13.99 11.19
C ALA A 652 -15.62 -13.08 10.37
N CYS A 653 -15.36 -13.46 9.10
CA CYS A 653 -14.31 -12.86 8.28
C CYS A 653 -14.85 -12.06 7.09
N PHE A 654 -16.07 -12.32 6.62
CA PHE A 654 -16.52 -11.78 5.35
C PHE A 654 -17.16 -10.39 5.49
N LEU A 655 -16.69 -9.43 4.69
CA LEU A 655 -17.47 -8.26 4.30
C LEU A 655 -18.46 -8.67 3.21
N LYS A 656 -19.65 -8.06 3.11
CA LYS A 656 -20.52 -8.23 1.94
C LYS A 656 -19.80 -7.72 0.68
N ALA A 657 -20.28 -8.19 -0.47
CA ALA A 657 -19.68 -7.95 -1.79
C ALA A 657 -19.54 -6.47 -2.19
N ASP A 658 -20.27 -5.56 -1.53
CA ASP A 658 -20.24 -4.11 -1.69
C ASP A 658 -19.42 -3.38 -0.60
N GLY A 659 -18.92 -4.10 0.41
CA GLY A 659 -18.27 -3.51 1.58
C GLY A 659 -19.23 -3.10 2.70
N GLU A 660 -20.45 -3.64 2.74
CA GLU A 660 -21.39 -3.60 3.88
C GLU A 660 -21.54 -4.92 4.63
#